data_AF-A0A7J3U5T1-F1
#
_entry.id   AF-A0A7J3U5T1-F1
#
_cell.length_a   1.000
_cell.length_b   1.000
_cell.length_c   1.000
_cell.angle_alpha   90.00
_cell.angle_beta   90.00
_cell.angle_gamma   90.00
#
_symmetry.space_group_name_H-M   'P 1'
#
loop_
_entity.id
_entity.type
_entity.pdbx_description
1 polymer ?
#
loop_
_entity_poly.entity_id
_entity_poly.type
_entity_poly.pdbx_seq_one_letter_code
_entity_poly.pdbx_strand_id
1 'polypeptide(L)'
;MKKILSVAIVYMIVLSGLGVAAVSVNREADYRTYPVAMDTSEKSTVDFSSVTYSKGVDGYIRLECDGTDYLLNPGKPVLPRTVQIFELPFGVRNVHVNVEVKGMHEQTIDSQIVPAPAPVPLSPIDGYTPPGKDAALYGSHQPFPSSWYSYNVGCGLNGEMEHVTYVTVNLYPVRYVPGDSLLYVADGADVRITYDPPAFTMPKKDTYELVIIAPQKFSDDLQPLIEHKESHGVSTFLETTDDIYARYDGTDEPEKIKYFIKDAIEQWGTKYVMLVGGLKSILYAKPRDNANSGVTGWYVPVRYSNLVSGEPGYPCDLYYADIYREGGEFDDWDSNGNGIFAEWTDETGQPEDILDLYPDVAVGRLACRSVQEVKDVVNKIITYETTTYNADWFDSIMVASGDGFLDQHDLDFQWDTTELPDGQYTIYGQSKNDEGVTGPADAVNVTLDRSASTSLNFNHDDHLNPALQDGYPAPPITEIVSVSDGDVLGSNDYSYTPTESEAYCNTLFWWANVSYENGVLHIRGKSYDPQPYGNVTDVHLWIENDNGDVVFNDYRNHTEMYYEGEWVTGAKSLHGRGGALYYMPERFEQDVVWTSNGRFTGQEDIINAFSEGHGFAFFSGHGSPGYWGDQYPGIPGNRQYGSVDGLTVSQVSPWFPWIKLPAFPMKKLSNTGMYPVTVVGGCHNSLFNVSLVPSVLDIFFLMFFGKNIYMHTYGQPTPECWGWYIVKMPDTGAIASMGNTGFGWGWEGEFCTVGAGDGWITSEFFRQYGEHEYDILGTAYAQTQTSYISHFKSFTLPECWWFPDSGWDSIDEKAVQQWVLLGDPSLRIGGYP
;
A
#
# COMPACT_ATOMS: atom_id res chain seq x y z
N MET A 1 -28.44 67.09 12.61
CA MET A 1 -28.15 67.90 11.40
C MET A 1 -26.71 68.39 11.52
N LYS A 2 -25.79 68.15 10.58
CA LYS A 2 -25.77 68.54 9.14
C LYS A 2 -25.58 70.05 8.93
N LYS A 3 -24.33 70.53 9.04
CA LYS A 3 -23.66 71.61 8.27
C LYS A 3 -22.31 71.95 8.94
N ILE A 4 -21.20 71.42 8.41
CA ILE A 4 -19.81 71.95 8.47
C ILE A 4 -18.82 70.91 7.91
N LEU A 5 -18.95 69.63 8.27
CA LEU A 5 -18.02 68.56 7.88
C LEU A 5 -18.26 68.01 6.45
N SER A 6 -18.35 68.90 5.46
CA SER A 6 -18.60 68.53 4.05
C SER A 6 -17.91 69.46 3.04
N VAL A 7 -16.90 70.23 3.50
CA VAL A 7 -16.18 71.22 2.68
C VAL A 7 -14.68 70.88 2.53
N ALA A 8 -14.12 70.08 3.44
CA ALA A 8 -12.68 69.80 3.49
C ALA A 8 -12.15 68.82 2.42
N ILE A 9 -13.00 67.97 1.83
CA ILE A 9 -12.55 66.85 0.98
C ILE A 9 -12.62 67.18 -0.53
N VAL A 10 -13.39 68.20 -0.94
CA VAL A 10 -13.59 68.55 -2.36
C VAL A 10 -12.52 69.53 -2.89
N TYR A 11 -11.72 70.14 -2.02
CA TYR A 11 -10.77 71.20 -2.39
C TYR A 11 -9.30 70.75 -2.57
N MET A 12 -8.99 69.45 -2.49
CA MET A 12 -7.63 68.90 -2.71
C MET A 12 -7.44 68.13 -4.03
N ILE A 13 -8.42 68.13 -4.93
CA ILE A 13 -8.35 67.41 -6.22
C ILE A 13 -8.28 68.36 -7.44
N VAL A 14 -8.38 69.69 -7.23
CA VAL A 14 -8.43 70.68 -8.31
C VAL A 14 -7.49 71.86 -8.01
N LEU A 15 -6.59 72.15 -8.97
CA LEU A 15 -5.65 73.29 -9.04
C LEU A 15 -4.36 73.25 -8.17
N SER A 16 -3.37 72.47 -8.61
CA SER A 16 -1.94 72.76 -8.41
C SER A 16 -1.11 72.46 -9.67
N GLY A 17 -1.58 72.94 -10.82
CA GLY A 17 -0.92 72.71 -12.11
C GLY A 17 0.22 73.68 -12.44
N LEU A 18 1.36 73.09 -12.82
CA LEU A 18 2.39 73.59 -13.75
C LEU A 18 3.31 74.78 -13.37
N GLY A 19 4.61 74.46 -13.40
CA GLY A 19 5.78 75.35 -13.46
C GLY A 19 7.02 74.50 -13.10
N VAL A 20 8.10 74.40 -13.88
CA VAL A 20 8.60 75.19 -15.03
C VAL A 20 9.03 74.25 -16.17
N ALA A 21 9.13 74.75 -17.40
CA ALA A 21 9.61 73.99 -18.57
C ALA A 21 10.77 74.68 -19.32
N ALA A 22 11.78 73.90 -19.70
CA ALA A 22 12.76 74.12 -20.77
C ALA A 22 13.23 72.73 -21.25
N VAL A 23 12.88 72.25 -22.45
CA VAL A 23 13.61 72.48 -23.72
C VAL A 23 15.01 71.83 -23.67
N SER A 24 15.42 70.87 -24.52
CA SER A 24 14.86 70.22 -25.73
C SER A 24 15.81 69.08 -26.17
N VAL A 25 15.56 68.06 -27.02
CA VAL A 25 14.46 67.56 -27.90
C VAL A 25 14.83 66.07 -28.22
N ASN A 26 14.03 65.14 -28.74
CA ASN A 26 12.81 65.14 -29.56
C ASN A 26 11.74 64.13 -29.04
N ARG A 27 10.75 63.75 -29.87
CA ARG A 27 9.86 62.58 -29.68
C ARG A 27 9.50 61.95 -31.03
N GLU A 28 9.87 60.69 -31.25
CA GLU A 28 9.20 59.79 -32.20
C GLU A 28 8.77 58.52 -31.45
N ALA A 29 7.85 57.75 -32.03
CA ALA A 29 7.20 56.63 -31.34
C ALA A 29 7.85 55.30 -31.67
N ASP A 30 7.96 54.43 -30.68
CA ASP A 30 8.18 53.00 -30.90
C ASP A 30 7.36 52.14 -29.91
N TYR A 31 7.36 50.84 -30.12
CA TYR A 31 6.29 49.92 -29.71
C TYR A 31 6.14 49.67 -28.20
N ARG A 32 4.98 49.09 -27.85
CA ARG A 32 4.76 48.42 -26.55
C ARG A 32 5.83 47.33 -26.36
N THR A 33 6.77 47.55 -25.44
CA THR A 33 7.45 46.44 -24.79
C THR A 33 6.47 45.76 -23.85
N TYR A 34 5.86 44.68 -24.33
CA TYR A 34 5.38 43.61 -23.45
C TYR A 34 6.56 43.13 -22.59
N PRO A 35 6.34 42.54 -21.41
CA PRO A 35 7.38 41.73 -20.77
C PRO A 35 7.84 40.70 -21.80
N VAL A 36 9.15 40.64 -22.06
CA VAL A 36 9.71 39.50 -22.78
C VAL A 36 9.54 38.32 -21.84
N ALA A 37 8.81 37.29 -22.27
CA ALA A 37 8.75 36.04 -21.53
C ALA A 37 10.19 35.54 -21.39
N MET A 38 10.65 35.40 -20.14
CA MET A 38 11.79 34.54 -19.88
C MET A 38 11.26 33.12 -20.00
N ASP A 39 11.74 32.37 -21.01
CA ASP A 39 11.57 30.93 -21.05
C ASP A 39 12.27 30.33 -19.82
N THR A 40 11.55 30.21 -18.71
CA THR A 40 11.98 29.44 -17.55
C THR A 40 12.03 27.97 -17.95
N SER A 41 13.22 27.37 -17.90
CA SER A 41 13.44 26.02 -18.42
C SER A 41 14.56 25.28 -17.71
N GLU A 42 14.24 24.14 -17.12
CA GLU A 42 15.21 23.21 -16.56
C GLU A 42 15.65 22.16 -17.58
N LYS A 43 16.83 21.57 -17.33
CA LYS A 43 17.42 20.53 -18.18
C LYS A 43 18.20 19.51 -17.35
N SER A 44 18.04 18.24 -17.70
CA SER A 44 18.90 17.14 -17.24
C SER A 44 19.34 16.29 -18.44
N THR A 45 20.45 15.59 -18.29
CA THR A 45 20.87 14.50 -19.18
C THR A 45 20.99 13.26 -18.30
N VAL A 46 20.30 12.19 -18.71
CA VAL A 46 20.25 10.92 -17.99
C VAL A 46 20.93 9.89 -18.86
N ASP A 47 22.01 9.29 -18.38
CA ASP A 47 22.61 8.10 -18.98
C ASP A 47 21.88 6.86 -18.43
N PHE A 48 21.57 5.86 -19.27
CA PHE A 48 20.92 4.63 -18.84
C PHE A 48 21.94 3.51 -18.61
N SER A 49 21.69 2.68 -17.60
CA SER A 49 22.48 1.46 -17.36
C SER A 49 22.33 0.47 -18.53
N SER A 50 23.36 -0.37 -18.74
CA SER A 50 23.35 -1.33 -19.84
C SER A 50 22.37 -2.47 -19.54
N VAL A 51 21.32 -2.57 -20.36
CA VAL A 51 20.30 -3.61 -20.23
C VAL A 51 20.88 -4.99 -20.56
N THR A 52 20.80 -5.90 -19.60
CA THR A 52 21.06 -7.34 -19.78
C THR A 52 19.75 -8.12 -19.82
N TYR A 53 19.81 -9.40 -20.19
CA TYR A 53 18.63 -10.26 -20.15
C TYR A 53 18.98 -11.70 -19.85
N SER A 54 18.12 -12.35 -19.08
CA SER A 54 18.16 -13.76 -18.72
C SER A 54 16.93 -14.48 -19.26
N LYS A 55 16.94 -15.82 -19.23
CA LYS A 55 15.82 -16.65 -19.68
C LYS A 55 15.41 -17.60 -18.56
N GLY A 56 14.16 -17.47 -18.11
CA GLY A 56 13.62 -18.23 -17.00
C GLY A 56 13.34 -19.70 -17.36
N VAL A 57 13.07 -20.51 -16.34
CA VAL A 57 12.61 -21.90 -16.50
C VAL A 57 11.25 -21.99 -17.20
N ASP A 58 10.44 -20.94 -17.09
CA ASP A 58 9.21 -20.66 -17.82
C ASP A 58 9.40 -20.42 -19.34
N GLY A 59 10.64 -20.27 -19.80
CA GLY A 59 11.00 -19.97 -21.19
C GLY A 59 10.84 -18.51 -21.60
N TYR A 60 10.38 -17.62 -20.71
CA TYR A 60 10.31 -16.18 -20.94
C TYR A 60 11.65 -15.50 -20.70
N ILE A 61 11.81 -14.30 -21.27
CA ILE A 61 12.94 -13.43 -21.03
C ILE A 61 12.63 -12.44 -19.90
N ARG A 62 13.52 -12.35 -18.92
CA ARG A 62 13.55 -11.27 -17.91
C ARG A 62 14.62 -10.26 -18.35
N LEU A 63 14.31 -8.97 -18.24
CA LEU A 63 15.26 -7.88 -18.51
C LEU A 63 15.81 -7.37 -17.18
N GLU A 64 17.11 -7.16 -17.11
CA GLU A 64 17.83 -6.69 -15.92
C GLU A 64 18.56 -5.39 -16.28
N CYS A 65 18.54 -4.40 -15.38
CA CYS A 65 19.18 -3.11 -15.61
C CYS A 65 19.50 -2.42 -14.27
N ASP A 66 20.77 -2.07 -14.03
CA ASP A 66 21.22 -1.55 -12.74
C ASP A 66 20.56 -0.20 -12.40
N GLY A 67 19.88 -0.11 -11.26
CA GLY A 67 19.31 1.14 -10.75
C GLY A 67 18.05 1.63 -11.49
N THR A 68 17.30 0.73 -12.13
CA THR A 68 15.99 1.04 -12.73
C THR A 68 14.85 0.35 -11.98
N ASP A 69 13.71 1.02 -11.89
CA ASP A 69 12.43 0.40 -11.58
C ASP A 69 11.93 -0.43 -12.78
N TYR A 70 10.72 -0.98 -12.69
CA TYR A 70 10.07 -1.71 -13.79
C TYR A 70 8.72 -1.13 -14.21
N LEU A 71 8.34 -1.43 -15.46
CA LEU A 71 6.97 -1.38 -15.97
C LEU A 71 6.27 -2.66 -15.57
N LEU A 72 5.74 -2.68 -14.35
CA LEU A 72 4.89 -3.75 -13.87
C LEU A 72 3.45 -3.42 -14.26
N ASN A 73 3.10 -3.52 -15.55
CA ASN A 73 1.69 -3.44 -15.97
C ASN A 73 1.17 -4.86 -16.24
N PRO A 74 0.50 -5.51 -15.28
CA PRO A 74 0.18 -6.93 -15.32
C PRO A 74 -0.45 -7.45 -16.63
N GLY A 75 -0.05 -8.67 -16.99
CA GLY A 75 -0.32 -9.25 -18.31
C GLY A 75 0.51 -8.67 -19.46
N LYS A 76 1.18 -7.52 -19.30
CA LYS A 76 2.05 -6.86 -20.30
C LYS A 76 3.54 -7.07 -19.99
N PRO A 77 4.45 -6.88 -20.96
CA PRO A 77 5.88 -7.15 -20.76
C PRO A 77 6.53 -6.35 -19.63
N VAL A 78 7.25 -7.03 -18.72
CA VAL A 78 8.12 -6.38 -17.72
C VAL A 78 9.31 -5.72 -18.44
N LEU A 79 9.41 -4.38 -18.36
CA LEU A 79 10.49 -3.60 -18.99
C LEU A 79 11.12 -2.63 -17.98
N PRO A 80 12.43 -2.31 -18.08
CA PRO A 80 13.07 -1.31 -17.24
C PRO A 80 12.47 0.10 -17.36
N ARG A 81 12.51 0.87 -16.27
CA ARG A 81 11.96 2.22 -16.10
C ARG A 81 12.89 3.10 -15.26
N THR A 82 13.03 4.37 -15.59
CA THR A 82 13.77 5.34 -14.76
C THR A 82 12.89 6.55 -14.45
N VAL A 83 12.70 6.86 -13.17
CA VAL A 83 11.99 8.07 -12.73
C VAL A 83 12.98 9.22 -12.51
N GLN A 84 12.58 10.44 -12.87
CA GLN A 84 13.29 11.67 -12.58
C GLN A 84 12.30 12.70 -12.02
N ILE A 85 12.50 13.11 -10.77
CA ILE A 85 11.66 14.10 -10.09
C ILE A 85 12.37 15.46 -10.16
N PHE A 86 11.62 16.50 -10.55
CA PHE A 86 12.10 17.87 -10.58
C PHE A 86 11.20 18.75 -9.70
N GLU A 87 11.80 19.47 -8.77
CA GLU A 87 11.10 20.48 -7.96
C GLU A 87 11.15 21.84 -8.65
N LEU A 88 9.99 22.38 -9.00
CA LEU A 88 9.82 23.73 -9.52
C LEU A 88 9.18 24.65 -8.45
N PRO A 89 9.32 25.98 -8.56
CA PRO A 89 8.65 26.91 -7.66
C PRO A 89 7.14 26.67 -7.64
N PHE A 90 6.53 26.58 -6.46
CA PHE A 90 5.09 26.32 -6.31
C PHE A 90 4.22 27.24 -7.17
N GLY A 91 3.24 26.64 -7.84
CA GLY A 91 2.22 27.34 -8.63
C GLY A 91 2.67 27.78 -10.01
N VAL A 92 3.78 27.23 -10.53
CA VAL A 92 4.11 27.33 -11.97
C VAL A 92 3.03 26.65 -12.81
N ARG A 93 2.88 27.11 -14.06
CA ARG A 93 1.76 26.74 -14.94
C ARG A 93 2.27 26.35 -16.32
N ASN A 94 1.42 25.72 -17.12
CA ASN A 94 1.70 25.39 -18.52
C ASN A 94 3.00 24.55 -18.62
N VAL A 95 3.15 23.57 -17.73
CA VAL A 95 4.37 22.76 -17.65
C VAL A 95 4.44 21.82 -18.86
N HIS A 96 5.55 21.91 -19.60
CA HIS A 96 5.80 21.10 -20.79
C HIS A 96 7.15 20.39 -20.70
N VAL A 97 7.13 19.07 -20.83
CA VAL A 97 8.33 18.21 -20.84
C VAL A 97 8.58 17.68 -22.25
N ASN A 98 9.81 17.84 -22.74
CA ASN A 98 10.30 17.29 -24.00
C ASN A 98 11.56 16.46 -23.75
N VAL A 99 11.54 15.19 -24.15
CA VAL A 99 12.68 14.26 -24.01
C VAL A 99 13.28 13.91 -25.37
N GLU A 100 14.61 13.92 -25.48
CA GLU A 100 15.36 13.51 -26.67
C GLU A 100 16.28 12.31 -26.34
N VAL A 101 15.89 11.11 -26.76
CA VAL A 101 16.67 9.87 -26.52
C VAL A 101 17.97 9.82 -27.31
N LYS A 102 18.97 9.14 -26.74
CA LYS A 102 20.35 9.02 -27.25
C LYS A 102 20.72 7.54 -27.45
N GLY A 103 21.68 7.27 -28.33
CA GLY A 103 22.28 5.94 -28.47
C GLY A 103 21.37 4.82 -28.99
N MET A 104 20.16 5.14 -29.46
CA MET A 104 19.13 4.16 -29.79
C MET A 104 19.64 3.08 -30.77
N HIS A 105 19.53 1.82 -30.35
CA HIS A 105 19.93 0.63 -31.11
C HIS A 105 18.84 -0.45 -31.09
N GLU A 106 18.90 -1.36 -32.08
CA GLU A 106 17.94 -2.44 -32.30
C GLU A 106 18.54 -3.80 -31.91
N GLN A 107 17.77 -4.63 -31.20
CA GLN A 107 18.17 -5.97 -30.77
C GLN A 107 17.03 -6.99 -30.94
N THR A 108 17.25 -8.07 -31.70
CA THR A 108 16.30 -9.19 -31.80
C THR A 108 16.47 -10.15 -30.63
N ILE A 109 15.36 -10.66 -30.08
CA ILE A 109 15.34 -11.68 -29.02
C ILE A 109 14.72 -12.99 -29.53
N ASP A 110 15.03 -14.13 -28.90
CA ASP A 110 14.63 -15.48 -29.33
C ASP A 110 13.35 -15.99 -28.64
N SER A 111 12.78 -15.24 -27.70
CA SER A 111 11.59 -15.61 -26.93
C SER A 111 10.86 -14.36 -26.44
N GLN A 112 9.65 -14.53 -25.89
CA GLN A 112 8.86 -13.41 -25.39
C GLN A 112 9.38 -12.94 -24.03
N ILE A 113 9.31 -11.63 -23.75
CA ILE A 113 9.53 -11.09 -22.41
C ILE A 113 8.40 -11.54 -21.48
N VAL A 114 8.72 -11.79 -20.20
CA VAL A 114 7.77 -12.23 -19.17
C VAL A 114 6.63 -11.20 -18.99
N PRO A 115 5.35 -11.64 -18.92
CA PRO A 115 4.27 -10.75 -18.53
C PRO A 115 4.37 -10.45 -17.04
N ALA A 116 4.10 -9.22 -16.62
CA ALA A 116 4.00 -8.89 -15.21
C ALA A 116 2.86 -9.70 -14.53
N PRO A 117 3.05 -10.23 -13.31
CA PRO A 117 1.95 -10.73 -12.48
C PRO A 117 1.13 -9.55 -11.96
N ALA A 118 0.02 -9.79 -11.25
CA ALA A 118 -0.91 -8.75 -10.81
C ALA A 118 -0.99 -8.59 -9.29
N PRO A 119 -1.36 -7.39 -8.80
CA PRO A 119 -1.70 -7.22 -7.41
C PRO A 119 -2.95 -8.02 -7.02
N VAL A 120 -2.97 -8.45 -5.78
CA VAL A 120 -4.03 -9.24 -5.15
C VAL A 120 -4.47 -8.57 -3.85
N PRO A 121 -5.74 -8.67 -3.46
CA PRO A 121 -6.23 -8.03 -2.25
C PRO A 121 -5.78 -8.83 -1.03
N LEU A 122 -5.33 -8.15 0.04
CA LEU A 122 -4.97 -8.75 1.33
C LEU A 122 -6.18 -9.30 2.11
N SER A 123 -7.31 -9.54 1.42
CA SER A 123 -8.50 -10.27 1.87
C SER A 123 -9.30 -10.69 0.63
N PRO A 124 -9.84 -11.92 0.54
CA PRO A 124 -10.58 -12.37 -0.65
C PRO A 124 -11.74 -11.46 -1.06
N ILE A 125 -11.84 -11.15 -2.35
CA ILE A 125 -12.93 -10.40 -2.97
C ILE A 125 -13.70 -11.32 -3.93
N ASP A 126 -15.01 -11.48 -3.68
CA ASP A 126 -15.87 -12.38 -4.46
C ASP A 126 -15.88 -12.01 -5.95
N GLY A 127 -15.37 -12.93 -6.79
CA GLY A 127 -15.39 -12.79 -8.25
C GLY A 127 -14.24 -11.95 -8.84
N TYR A 128 -13.25 -11.53 -8.04
CA TYR A 128 -11.98 -11.04 -8.59
C TYR A 128 -11.24 -12.16 -9.33
N THR A 129 -10.54 -11.82 -10.40
CA THR A 129 -9.64 -12.74 -11.10
C THR A 129 -8.54 -11.91 -11.79
N PRO A 130 -7.28 -12.05 -11.35
CA PRO A 130 -6.11 -11.51 -12.03
C PRO A 130 -6.09 -11.75 -13.56
N PRO A 131 -5.45 -10.86 -14.33
CA PRO A 131 -5.30 -10.99 -15.77
C PRO A 131 -4.40 -12.19 -16.14
N GLY A 132 -4.68 -12.78 -17.30
CA GLY A 132 -3.65 -13.52 -18.03
C GLY A 132 -2.80 -12.59 -18.90
N LYS A 133 -1.77 -13.15 -19.54
CA LYS A 133 -0.95 -12.46 -20.56
C LYS A 133 -1.83 -11.79 -21.64
N ASP A 134 -1.58 -10.52 -21.94
CA ASP A 134 -2.28 -9.75 -22.96
C ASP A 134 -1.96 -10.29 -24.37
N ALA A 135 -2.80 -11.21 -24.84
CA ALA A 135 -2.66 -11.84 -26.15
C ALA A 135 -2.79 -10.85 -27.34
N ALA A 136 -3.36 -9.66 -27.14
CA ALA A 136 -3.44 -8.64 -28.18
C ALA A 136 -2.13 -7.85 -28.27
N LEU A 137 -1.58 -7.41 -27.13
CA LEU A 137 -0.28 -6.74 -27.07
C LEU A 137 0.87 -7.67 -27.48
N TYR A 138 0.87 -8.91 -27.00
CA TYR A 138 1.88 -9.92 -27.38
C TYR A 138 1.76 -10.40 -28.84
N GLY A 139 0.66 -10.08 -29.53
CA GLY A 139 0.50 -10.22 -30.98
C GLY A 139 0.74 -8.94 -31.78
N SER A 140 1.15 -7.84 -31.13
CA SER A 140 1.24 -6.52 -31.74
C SER A 140 2.55 -6.28 -32.48
N HIS A 141 2.44 -5.65 -33.67
CA HIS A 141 3.56 -5.08 -34.42
C HIS A 141 3.74 -3.58 -34.11
N GLN A 142 3.37 -3.13 -32.91
CA GLN A 142 3.62 -1.78 -32.40
C GLN A 142 4.49 -1.85 -31.13
N PRO A 143 5.39 -0.88 -30.91
CA PRO A 143 6.24 -0.85 -29.73
C PRO A 143 5.45 -0.53 -28.45
N PHE A 144 5.73 -1.30 -27.41
CA PHE A 144 5.31 -1.07 -26.02
C PHE A 144 6.53 -0.68 -25.16
N PRO A 145 6.46 0.40 -24.35
CA PRO A 145 5.45 1.48 -24.41
C PRO A 145 5.44 2.20 -25.78
N SER A 146 4.38 2.96 -26.09
CA SER A 146 4.23 3.72 -27.35
C SER A 146 5.01 5.04 -27.36
N SER A 147 5.38 5.53 -26.18
CA SER A 147 6.31 6.65 -25.98
C SER A 147 7.69 6.18 -25.51
N TRP A 148 8.66 7.10 -25.49
CA TRP A 148 9.94 6.95 -24.77
C TRP A 148 9.88 7.55 -23.36
N TYR A 149 8.84 8.31 -23.05
CA TYR A 149 8.63 8.95 -21.75
C TYR A 149 7.15 9.27 -21.48
N SER A 150 6.81 9.47 -20.21
CA SER A 150 5.60 10.16 -19.76
C SER A 150 5.98 11.20 -18.71
N TYR A 151 5.03 12.03 -18.27
CA TYR A 151 5.24 12.86 -17.08
C TYR A 151 3.93 13.18 -16.35
N ASN A 152 4.04 13.38 -15.03
CA ASN A 152 3.00 13.99 -14.19
C ASN A 152 3.46 15.36 -13.69
N VAL A 153 2.51 16.23 -13.35
CA VAL A 153 2.72 17.49 -12.64
C VAL A 153 1.80 17.50 -11.42
N GLY A 154 2.27 18.00 -10.28
CA GLY A 154 1.48 18.10 -9.05
C GLY A 154 2.03 19.13 -8.07
N CYS A 155 1.33 19.41 -6.98
CA CYS A 155 1.68 20.44 -6.00
C CYS A 155 1.62 19.90 -4.57
N GLY A 156 2.68 20.11 -3.79
CA GLY A 156 2.73 19.63 -2.40
C GLY A 156 4.03 19.98 -1.69
N LEU A 157 4.24 19.38 -0.51
CA LEU A 157 5.42 19.57 0.31
C LEU A 157 6.60 18.70 -0.15
N ASN A 158 7.80 19.29 -0.16
CA ASN A 158 9.07 18.58 -0.22
C ASN A 158 9.64 18.20 1.15
N GLY A 159 10.83 17.58 1.15
CA GLY A 159 11.53 17.13 2.36
C GLY A 159 11.90 18.24 3.36
N GLU A 160 12.06 19.48 2.88
CA GLU A 160 12.27 20.66 3.75
C GLU A 160 10.94 21.25 4.27
N MET A 161 9.81 20.61 3.96
CA MET A 161 8.44 21.08 4.18
C MET A 161 8.17 22.45 3.50
N GLU A 162 8.84 22.74 2.37
CA GLU A 162 8.47 23.84 1.49
C GLU A 162 7.48 23.36 0.42
N HIS A 163 6.52 24.21 0.05
CA HIS A 163 5.61 23.90 -1.06
C HIS A 163 6.35 24.05 -2.41
N VAL A 164 6.23 23.04 -3.26
CA VAL A 164 6.81 22.98 -4.61
C VAL A 164 5.77 22.56 -5.64
N THR A 165 6.09 22.71 -6.91
CA THR A 165 5.40 22.01 -8.00
C THR A 165 6.31 20.91 -8.51
N TYR A 166 5.89 19.66 -8.32
CA TYR A 166 6.58 18.48 -8.82
C TYR A 166 6.39 18.33 -10.33
N VAL A 167 7.47 17.97 -11.02
CA VAL A 167 7.41 17.44 -12.38
C VAL A 167 8.12 16.10 -12.39
N THR A 168 7.35 15.03 -12.45
CA THR A 168 7.83 13.66 -12.40
C THR A 168 7.88 13.11 -13.82
N VAL A 169 9.08 12.90 -14.34
CA VAL A 169 9.33 12.39 -15.70
C VAL A 169 9.70 10.92 -15.62
N ASN A 170 8.93 10.07 -16.28
CA ASN A 170 9.26 8.66 -16.44
C ASN A 170 9.93 8.45 -17.78
N LEU A 171 11.05 7.74 -17.78
CA LEU A 171 11.84 7.37 -18.94
C LEU A 171 11.79 5.86 -19.13
N TYR A 172 11.71 5.41 -20.38
CA TYR A 172 11.64 3.98 -20.71
C TYR A 172 12.87 3.58 -21.54
N PRO A 173 13.96 3.09 -20.92
CA PRO A 173 15.19 2.75 -21.65
C PRO A 173 15.01 1.67 -22.72
N VAL A 174 13.99 0.82 -22.58
CA VAL A 174 13.65 -0.27 -23.50
C VAL A 174 12.24 -0.14 -24.02
N ARG A 175 12.04 -0.45 -25.31
CA ARG A 175 10.73 -0.59 -25.93
C ARG A 175 10.68 -1.86 -26.78
N TYR A 176 9.65 -2.67 -26.60
CA TYR A 176 9.52 -4.01 -27.19
C TYR A 176 8.40 -4.05 -28.23
N VAL A 177 8.65 -4.66 -29.38
CA VAL A 177 7.65 -5.01 -30.41
C VAL A 177 7.43 -6.52 -30.39
N PRO A 178 6.37 -7.04 -29.73
CA PRO A 178 6.23 -8.48 -29.50
C PRO A 178 6.07 -9.32 -30.76
N GLY A 179 5.28 -8.86 -31.72
CA GLY A 179 5.02 -9.55 -33.00
C GLY A 179 6.24 -9.63 -33.94
N ASP A 180 7.27 -8.81 -33.70
CA ASP A 180 8.52 -8.78 -34.47
C ASP A 180 9.73 -9.33 -33.67
N SER A 181 9.53 -9.71 -32.40
CA SER A 181 10.58 -10.12 -31.45
C SER A 181 11.77 -9.13 -31.36
N LEU A 182 11.45 -7.83 -31.36
CA LEU A 182 12.43 -6.73 -31.51
C LEU A 182 12.40 -5.78 -30.31
N LEU A 183 13.58 -5.48 -29.75
CA LEU A 183 13.80 -4.42 -28.78
C LEU A 183 14.44 -3.20 -29.45
N TYR A 184 13.97 -2.02 -29.07
CA TYR A 184 14.71 -0.76 -29.19
C TYR A 184 15.24 -0.41 -27.81
N VAL A 185 16.55 -0.20 -27.68
CA VAL A 185 17.22 0.16 -26.43
C VAL A 185 17.91 1.52 -26.63
N ALA A 186 17.79 2.41 -25.65
CA ALA A 186 18.48 3.71 -25.63
C ALA A 186 19.66 3.70 -24.65
N ASP A 187 20.71 4.47 -24.94
CA ASP A 187 21.87 4.63 -24.03
C ASP A 187 21.63 5.76 -23.00
N GLY A 188 20.61 6.60 -23.21
CA GLY A 188 20.31 7.76 -22.36
C GLY A 188 19.27 8.71 -22.98
N ALA A 189 19.00 9.84 -22.32
CA ALA A 189 18.07 10.87 -22.78
C ALA A 189 18.40 12.28 -22.25
N ASP A 190 18.20 13.31 -23.08
CA ASP A 190 18.14 14.71 -22.63
C ASP A 190 16.69 15.06 -22.26
N VAL A 191 16.45 15.47 -21.02
CA VAL A 191 15.16 15.99 -20.54
C VAL A 191 15.20 17.51 -20.56
N ARG A 192 14.19 18.16 -21.15
CA ARG A 192 13.96 19.61 -21.04
C ARG A 192 12.55 19.88 -20.54
N ILE A 193 12.46 20.71 -19.50
CA ILE A 193 11.19 21.21 -18.96
C ILE A 193 11.08 22.70 -19.31
N THR A 194 9.90 23.18 -19.64
CA THR A 194 9.58 24.61 -19.82
C THR A 194 8.27 24.93 -19.14
N TYR A 195 8.18 26.08 -18.47
CA TYR A 195 7.00 26.46 -17.68
C TYR A 195 6.83 27.98 -17.58
N ASP A 196 5.61 28.41 -17.33
CA ASP A 196 5.23 29.79 -17.01
C ASP A 196 5.52 30.08 -15.51
N PRO A 197 6.04 31.28 -15.15
CA PRO A 197 6.25 31.65 -13.75
C PRO A 197 4.93 31.71 -12.95
N PRO A 198 4.98 31.50 -11.62
CA PRO A 198 3.80 31.34 -10.81
C PRO A 198 2.96 32.62 -10.68
N ALA A 199 1.65 32.45 -10.49
CA ALA A 199 0.70 33.57 -10.36
C ALA A 199 0.67 34.17 -8.95
N PHE A 200 1.10 33.39 -7.96
CA PHE A 200 1.14 33.71 -6.52
C PHE A 200 2.49 33.27 -5.93
N THR A 201 2.77 33.61 -4.67
CA THR A 201 3.94 33.12 -3.93
C THR A 201 3.56 32.91 -2.47
N MET A 202 3.84 31.74 -1.93
CA MET A 202 3.58 31.39 -0.52
C MET A 202 4.22 32.36 0.49
N PRO A 203 3.69 32.46 1.71
CA PRO A 203 4.29 33.25 2.78
C PRO A 203 5.73 32.79 3.08
N LYS A 204 6.63 33.75 3.30
CA LYS A 204 8.07 33.49 3.49
C LYS A 204 8.50 33.23 4.94
N LYS A 205 7.53 33.04 5.84
CA LYS A 205 7.79 32.68 7.24
C LYS A 205 6.53 32.13 7.90
N ASP A 206 6.72 31.02 8.58
CA ASP A 206 5.73 30.36 9.42
C ASP A 206 5.37 31.19 10.68
N THR A 207 4.09 31.19 11.01
CA THR A 207 3.48 31.88 12.16
C THR A 207 2.78 30.89 13.10
N TYR A 208 2.22 29.81 12.53
CA TYR A 208 1.67 28.66 13.23
C TYR A 208 1.95 27.41 12.39
N GLU A 209 3.01 26.67 12.73
CA GLU A 209 3.43 25.45 12.05
C GLU A 209 2.41 24.31 12.24
N LEU A 210 1.84 24.19 13.44
CA LEU A 210 0.78 23.24 13.79
C LEU A 210 -0.57 23.95 13.94
N VAL A 211 -1.58 23.41 13.27
CA VAL A 211 -2.98 23.77 13.50
C VAL A 211 -3.75 22.56 14.03
N ILE A 212 -4.42 22.75 15.17
CA ILE A 212 -5.28 21.75 15.79
C ILE A 212 -6.74 22.09 15.48
N ILE A 213 -7.50 21.12 14.97
CA ILE A 213 -8.92 21.28 14.62
C ILE A 213 -9.75 20.37 15.52
N ALA A 214 -10.62 20.96 16.35
CA ALA A 214 -11.39 20.22 17.35
C ALA A 214 -12.80 20.81 17.58
N PRO A 215 -13.78 20.05 18.07
CA PRO A 215 -14.98 20.65 18.65
C PRO A 215 -14.66 21.44 19.92
N GLN A 216 -15.37 22.53 20.18
CA GLN A 216 -15.19 23.41 21.36
C GLN A 216 -15.14 22.65 22.71
N LYS A 217 -15.82 21.50 22.80
CA LYS A 217 -15.85 20.59 23.97
C LYS A 217 -14.58 19.74 24.21
N PHE A 218 -13.50 19.99 23.47
CA PHE A 218 -12.17 19.40 23.73
C PHE A 218 -11.09 20.47 23.97
N SER A 219 -11.39 21.76 23.78
CA SER A 219 -10.38 22.84 23.80
C SER A 219 -9.62 22.96 25.13
N ASP A 220 -10.34 22.98 26.25
CA ASP A 220 -9.76 23.05 27.60
C ASP A 220 -8.79 21.88 27.90
N ASP A 221 -9.04 20.72 27.27
CA ASP A 221 -8.31 19.48 27.49
C ASP A 221 -7.12 19.31 26.52
N LEU A 222 -7.08 20.10 25.44
CA LEU A 222 -5.97 20.21 24.48
C LEU A 222 -4.94 21.29 24.86
N GLN A 223 -5.33 22.27 25.70
CA GLN A 223 -4.44 23.34 26.16
C GLN A 223 -3.07 22.85 26.70
N PRO A 224 -2.95 21.73 27.46
CA PRO A 224 -1.65 21.22 27.90
C PRO A 224 -0.73 20.78 26.75
N LEU A 225 -1.28 20.28 25.64
CA LEU A 225 -0.50 19.89 24.46
C LEU A 225 -0.02 21.12 23.69
N ILE A 226 -0.87 22.15 23.56
CA ILE A 226 -0.50 23.43 22.96
C ILE A 226 0.66 24.06 23.74
N GLU A 227 0.58 24.09 25.08
CA GLU A 227 1.65 24.59 25.95
C GLU A 227 2.93 23.74 25.85
N HIS A 228 2.83 22.43 25.65
CA HIS A 228 3.98 21.55 25.44
C HIS A 228 4.67 21.81 24.09
N LYS A 229 3.91 21.90 22.98
CA LYS A 229 4.43 22.17 21.63
C LYS A 229 5.10 23.54 21.54
N GLU A 230 4.43 24.58 22.05
CA GLU A 230 5.00 25.94 22.16
C GLU A 230 6.29 25.95 23.00
N SER A 231 6.37 25.14 24.07
CA SER A 231 7.59 25.06 24.90
C SER A 231 8.79 24.41 24.20
N HIS A 232 8.56 23.61 23.16
CA HIS A 232 9.58 23.02 22.28
C HIS A 232 9.74 23.78 20.96
N GLY A 233 9.05 24.92 20.80
CA GLY A 233 9.19 25.82 19.66
C GLY A 233 8.23 25.56 18.49
N VAL A 234 7.39 24.54 18.56
CA VAL A 234 6.38 24.24 17.53
C VAL A 234 5.21 25.20 17.70
N SER A 235 5.16 26.24 16.87
CA SER A 235 4.12 27.27 16.94
C SER A 235 2.73 26.70 16.64
N THR A 236 1.79 26.84 17.58
CA THR A 236 0.56 26.03 17.62
C THR A 236 -0.71 26.89 17.74
N PHE A 237 -1.67 26.70 16.85
CA PHE A 237 -3.00 27.33 16.91
C PHE A 237 -4.12 26.29 17.03
N LEU A 238 -5.09 26.53 17.91
CA LEU A 238 -6.30 25.72 18.04
C LEU A 238 -7.49 26.46 17.44
N GLU A 239 -8.14 25.83 16.47
CA GLU A 239 -9.36 26.32 15.85
C GLU A 239 -10.55 25.40 16.17
N THR A 240 -11.74 25.97 16.38
CA THR A 240 -12.94 25.15 16.63
C THR A 240 -13.69 24.84 15.35
N THR A 241 -14.25 23.63 15.24
CA THR A 241 -15.12 23.25 14.11
C THR A 241 -16.32 24.21 13.98
N ASP A 242 -16.87 24.66 15.11
CA ASP A 242 -18.01 25.59 15.12
C ASP A 242 -17.62 26.97 14.54
N ASP A 243 -16.42 27.46 14.86
CA ASP A 243 -15.87 28.72 14.32
C ASP A 243 -15.45 28.59 12.84
N ILE A 244 -14.99 27.42 12.39
CA ILE A 244 -14.77 27.13 10.96
C ILE A 244 -16.09 27.23 10.19
N TYR A 245 -17.10 26.46 10.59
CA TYR A 245 -18.38 26.39 9.86
C TYR A 245 -19.12 27.74 9.81
N ALA A 246 -18.86 28.63 10.77
CA ALA A 246 -19.42 29.97 10.86
C ALA A 246 -18.68 31.05 10.04
N ARG A 247 -17.44 30.79 9.58
CA ARG A 247 -16.62 31.74 8.80
C ARG A 247 -16.43 31.34 7.35
N TYR A 248 -16.21 30.06 7.08
CA TYR A 248 -15.91 29.54 5.74
C TYR A 248 -17.20 29.11 5.04
N ASP A 249 -17.37 29.52 3.79
CA ASP A 249 -18.32 28.91 2.88
C ASP A 249 -17.73 27.61 2.29
N GLY A 250 -18.59 26.78 1.70
CA GLY A 250 -18.23 25.48 1.12
C GLY A 250 -19.46 24.60 0.93
N THR A 251 -19.33 23.56 0.11
CA THR A 251 -20.38 22.61 -0.28
C THR A 251 -20.90 21.77 0.90
N ASP A 252 -19.99 21.31 1.77
CA ASP A 252 -20.28 20.58 3.00
C ASP A 252 -19.22 20.87 4.10
N GLU A 253 -19.41 20.30 5.29
CA GLU A 253 -18.56 20.58 6.46
C GLU A 253 -17.07 20.19 6.29
N PRO A 254 -16.69 19.06 5.64
CA PRO A 254 -15.31 18.79 5.24
C PRO A 254 -14.69 19.86 4.33
N GLU A 255 -15.38 20.34 3.30
CA GLU A 255 -14.81 21.34 2.38
C GLU A 255 -14.55 22.68 3.10
N LYS A 256 -15.43 23.07 4.04
CA LYS A 256 -15.21 24.23 4.92
C LYS A 256 -13.94 24.11 5.77
N ILE A 257 -13.58 22.89 6.19
CA ILE A 257 -12.31 22.61 6.87
C ILE A 257 -11.15 22.69 5.89
N LYS A 258 -11.30 22.16 4.67
CA LYS A 258 -10.29 22.24 3.60
C LYS A 258 -9.95 23.71 3.25
N TYR A 259 -10.96 24.58 3.14
CA TYR A 259 -10.75 26.04 2.97
C TYR A 259 -10.08 26.72 4.17
N PHE A 260 -10.37 26.30 5.41
CA PHE A 260 -9.66 26.82 6.58
C PHE A 260 -8.17 26.41 6.58
N ILE A 261 -7.86 25.17 6.20
CA ILE A 261 -6.48 24.69 6.09
C ILE A 261 -5.74 25.47 5.00
N LYS A 262 -6.37 25.69 3.84
CA LYS A 262 -5.85 26.58 2.78
C LYS A 262 -5.51 27.99 3.30
N ASP A 263 -6.43 28.62 4.02
CA ASP A 263 -6.22 29.96 4.61
C ASP A 263 -5.07 29.95 5.64
N ALA A 264 -4.91 28.87 6.43
CA ALA A 264 -3.81 28.70 7.37
C ALA A 264 -2.45 28.54 6.67
N ILE A 265 -2.38 27.79 5.57
CA ILE A 265 -1.19 27.71 4.71
C ILE A 265 -0.82 29.11 4.18
N GLU A 266 -1.74 29.79 3.50
CA GLU A 266 -1.46 31.07 2.82
C GLU A 266 -1.16 32.23 3.78
N GLN A 267 -1.71 32.21 5.00
CA GLN A 267 -1.53 33.28 5.99
C GLN A 267 -0.44 32.99 7.02
N TRP A 268 -0.22 31.71 7.37
CA TRP A 268 0.60 31.32 8.52
C TRP A 268 1.71 30.31 8.19
N GLY A 269 1.82 29.78 6.97
CA GLY A 269 2.85 28.77 6.64
C GLY A 269 2.69 27.48 7.45
N THR A 270 1.44 27.09 7.73
CA THR A 270 1.13 25.84 8.45
C THR A 270 1.62 24.63 7.66
N LYS A 271 2.20 23.67 8.39
CA LYS A 271 2.84 22.44 7.87
C LYS A 271 2.20 21.16 8.39
N TYR A 272 1.58 21.23 9.58
CA TYR A 272 0.97 20.10 10.28
C TYR A 272 -0.47 20.42 10.67
N VAL A 273 -1.41 19.51 10.43
CA VAL A 273 -2.82 19.67 10.82
C VAL A 273 -3.29 18.46 11.63
N MET A 274 -3.60 18.67 12.91
CA MET A 274 -4.06 17.61 13.79
C MET A 274 -5.58 17.66 14.00
N LEU A 275 -6.29 16.63 13.53
CA LEU A 275 -7.74 16.50 13.64
C LEU A 275 -8.11 15.78 14.95
N VAL A 276 -8.70 16.48 15.92
CA VAL A 276 -9.04 15.91 17.23
C VAL A 276 -10.53 15.61 17.33
N GLY A 277 -10.91 14.42 16.86
CA GLY A 277 -12.25 13.89 17.06
C GLY A 277 -12.60 12.73 16.12
N GLY A 278 -13.18 11.67 16.69
CA GLY A 278 -13.76 10.56 15.94
C GLY A 278 -15.29 10.52 16.03
N LEU A 279 -15.85 9.32 15.90
CA LEU A 279 -17.28 9.07 16.04
C LEU A 279 -17.80 9.35 17.45
N LYS A 280 -18.97 9.97 17.57
CA LYS A 280 -19.60 10.42 18.82
C LYS A 280 -20.02 9.30 19.80
N SER A 281 -19.94 8.02 19.42
CA SER A 281 -20.56 6.91 20.18
C SER A 281 -19.85 5.58 19.94
N ILE A 282 -19.57 4.86 21.03
CA ILE A 282 -18.97 3.52 21.04
C ILE A 282 -19.98 2.44 20.60
N LEU A 283 -21.23 2.58 21.02
CA LEU A 283 -22.27 1.57 20.79
C LEU A 283 -22.81 1.64 19.37
N TYR A 284 -23.19 2.83 18.92
CA TYR A 284 -23.79 3.06 17.61
C TYR A 284 -23.58 4.52 17.21
N ALA A 285 -22.95 4.73 16.06
CA ALA A 285 -22.97 5.99 15.33
C ALA A 285 -23.33 5.71 13.85
N LYS A 286 -23.86 6.73 13.15
CA LYS A 286 -24.02 6.69 11.69
C LYS A 286 -22.70 7.17 11.07
N PRO A 287 -21.94 6.32 10.36
CA PRO A 287 -20.58 6.68 9.92
C PRO A 287 -20.55 7.58 8.68
N ARG A 288 -21.48 7.37 7.75
CA ARG A 288 -21.57 8.04 6.45
C ARG A 288 -22.95 8.67 6.33
N ASP A 289 -23.04 9.97 6.03
CA ASP A 289 -24.30 10.72 6.06
C ASP A 289 -24.99 10.81 4.70
N ASN A 290 -24.20 11.03 3.67
CA ASN A 290 -24.48 11.03 2.23
C ASN A 290 -23.36 10.23 1.52
N ALA A 291 -23.18 10.31 0.20
CA ALA A 291 -22.08 9.60 -0.48
C ALA A 291 -20.68 10.08 -0.02
N ASN A 292 -20.48 11.38 0.16
CA ASN A 292 -19.17 12.03 0.24
C ASN A 292 -18.69 12.31 1.66
N SER A 293 -19.58 12.33 2.66
CA SER A 293 -19.19 12.79 4.00
C SER A 293 -19.92 12.12 5.16
N GLY A 294 -19.22 12.05 6.29
CA GLY A 294 -19.77 11.70 7.61
C GLY A 294 -19.66 12.90 8.55
N VAL A 295 -20.79 13.40 9.06
CA VAL A 295 -20.83 14.67 9.82
C VAL A 295 -21.64 14.55 11.11
N THR A 296 -22.89 14.10 11.02
CA THR A 296 -23.81 14.04 12.18
C THR A 296 -23.31 13.09 13.26
N GLY A 297 -22.67 11.98 12.85
CA GLY A 297 -22.04 10.98 13.72
C GLY A 297 -20.68 11.37 14.30
N TRP A 298 -20.05 12.48 13.86
CA TRP A 298 -18.62 12.77 14.07
C TRP A 298 -18.33 14.02 14.89
N TYR A 299 -17.19 14.07 15.61
CA TYR A 299 -16.73 15.29 16.27
C TYR A 299 -15.97 16.22 15.33
N VAL A 300 -15.05 15.68 14.53
CA VAL A 300 -14.46 16.31 13.35
C VAL A 300 -14.85 15.43 12.16
N PRO A 301 -15.49 15.96 11.11
CA PRO A 301 -16.10 15.18 10.05
C PRO A 301 -15.05 14.44 9.20
N VAL A 302 -15.53 13.57 8.33
CA VAL A 302 -14.72 12.81 7.37
C VAL A 302 -15.23 13.04 5.94
N ARG A 303 -14.31 13.16 4.98
CA ARG A 303 -14.58 12.87 3.57
C ARG A 303 -14.55 11.35 3.38
N TYR A 304 -15.36 10.86 2.47
CA TYR A 304 -15.20 9.54 1.88
C TYR A 304 -14.67 9.73 0.46
N SER A 305 -13.70 8.92 0.04
CA SER A 305 -13.48 8.71 -1.38
C SER A 305 -14.67 7.89 -1.92
N ASN A 306 -15.10 8.18 -3.15
CA ASN A 306 -16.12 7.38 -3.84
C ASN A 306 -15.51 6.41 -4.87
N LEU A 307 -14.18 6.24 -4.85
CA LEU A 307 -13.48 5.18 -5.55
C LEU A 307 -14.04 3.82 -5.12
N VAL A 308 -14.62 3.11 -6.08
CA VAL A 308 -15.07 1.73 -5.94
C VAL A 308 -13.88 0.82 -6.20
N SER A 309 -13.61 -0.10 -5.27
CA SER A 309 -12.55 -1.10 -5.39
C SER A 309 -12.91 -2.24 -4.44
N GLY A 310 -13.82 -3.12 -4.89
CA GLY A 310 -14.46 -4.17 -4.07
C GLY A 310 -15.40 -3.66 -2.94
N GLU A 311 -15.36 -2.38 -2.60
CA GLU A 311 -16.17 -1.70 -1.60
C GLU A 311 -16.64 -0.31 -2.11
N PRO A 312 -17.75 0.25 -1.62
CA PRO A 312 -18.36 1.47 -2.17
C PRO A 312 -17.70 2.76 -1.64
N GLY A 313 -16.38 2.79 -1.50
CA GLY A 313 -15.61 3.91 -0.97
C GLY A 313 -15.46 3.94 0.57
N TYR A 314 -14.31 4.46 1.01
CA TYR A 314 -13.74 4.39 2.36
C TYR A 314 -13.46 5.80 2.92
N PRO A 315 -13.33 5.99 4.25
CA PRO A 315 -13.03 7.30 4.82
C PRO A 315 -11.59 7.70 4.49
N CYS A 316 -11.39 8.96 4.13
CA CYS A 316 -10.13 9.49 3.63
C CYS A 316 -9.83 10.85 4.29
N ASP A 317 -8.69 10.95 4.98
CA ASP A 317 -8.21 12.21 5.56
C ASP A 317 -7.16 12.92 4.69
N LEU A 318 -6.63 12.28 3.63
CA LEU A 318 -5.78 12.91 2.61
C LEU A 318 -6.50 14.09 1.93
N TYR A 319 -7.84 14.07 1.88
CA TYR A 319 -8.68 15.20 1.45
C TYR A 319 -8.39 16.52 2.18
N TYR A 320 -7.89 16.46 3.42
CA TYR A 320 -7.52 17.63 4.21
C TYR A 320 -6.02 18.00 4.08
N ALA A 321 -5.24 17.19 3.37
CA ALA A 321 -3.79 17.30 3.23
C ALA A 321 -3.39 17.82 1.85
N ASP A 322 -3.92 17.22 0.79
CA ASP A 322 -3.93 17.76 -0.58
C ASP A 322 -4.82 19.00 -0.59
N ILE A 323 -4.30 20.16 -0.99
CA ILE A 323 -5.03 21.44 -1.06
C ILE A 323 -4.95 22.05 -2.48
N TYR A 324 -3.86 21.86 -3.21
CA TYR A 324 -3.63 22.48 -4.53
C TYR A 324 -3.23 21.49 -5.62
N ARG A 325 -3.58 21.83 -6.87
CA ARG A 325 -3.14 21.16 -8.10
C ARG A 325 -2.22 22.02 -8.98
N GLU A 326 -1.85 21.58 -10.19
CA GLU A 326 -1.01 22.36 -11.14
C GLU A 326 -1.44 23.85 -11.18
N GLY A 327 -0.46 24.74 -11.08
CA GLY A 327 -0.70 26.19 -11.08
C GLY A 327 -1.04 26.79 -9.72
N GLY A 328 -1.17 25.97 -8.67
CA GLY A 328 -1.60 26.42 -7.34
C GLY A 328 -3.10 26.72 -7.30
N GLU A 329 -3.90 26.07 -8.15
CA GLU A 329 -5.35 26.09 -8.06
C GLU A 329 -5.81 25.20 -6.90
N PHE A 330 -6.89 25.58 -6.21
CA PHE A 330 -7.49 24.72 -5.18
C PHE A 330 -8.06 23.45 -5.81
N ASP A 331 -7.76 22.29 -5.23
CA ASP A 331 -8.40 21.03 -5.61
C ASP A 331 -9.57 20.73 -4.65
N ASP A 332 -10.78 20.69 -5.18
CA ASP A 332 -12.00 20.40 -4.42
C ASP A 332 -12.34 18.89 -4.37
N TRP A 333 -11.69 18.07 -5.20
CA TRP A 333 -11.99 16.66 -5.49
C TRP A 333 -13.36 16.41 -6.19
N ASP A 334 -13.96 17.41 -6.84
CA ASP A 334 -15.15 17.28 -7.71
C ASP A 334 -14.85 17.93 -9.07
N SER A 335 -13.80 17.41 -9.73
CA SER A 335 -13.20 17.97 -10.94
C SER A 335 -14.17 18.02 -12.13
N ASN A 336 -15.16 17.13 -12.15
CA ASN A 336 -16.22 17.09 -13.16
C ASN A 336 -17.47 17.89 -12.78
N GLY A 337 -17.61 18.31 -11.51
CA GLY A 337 -18.62 19.24 -11.00
C GLY A 337 -20.01 18.63 -10.82
N ASN A 338 -20.10 17.34 -10.49
CA ASN A 338 -21.38 16.62 -10.31
C ASN A 338 -21.84 16.52 -8.84
N GLY A 339 -20.95 16.75 -7.88
CA GLY A 339 -21.23 16.69 -6.45
C GLY A 339 -21.01 15.31 -5.81
N ILE A 340 -20.33 14.39 -6.49
CA ILE A 340 -19.67 13.20 -5.94
C ILE A 340 -18.16 13.51 -5.92
N PHE A 341 -17.44 13.03 -4.90
CA PHE A 341 -16.05 13.46 -4.64
C PHE A 341 -15.09 12.27 -4.72
N ALA A 342 -13.99 12.45 -5.46
CA ALA A 342 -13.10 11.35 -5.85
C ALA A 342 -13.92 10.18 -6.43
N GLU A 343 -14.65 10.45 -7.51
CA GLU A 343 -15.45 9.45 -8.20
C GLU A 343 -14.57 8.57 -9.12
N TRP A 344 -14.57 7.26 -8.84
CA TRP A 344 -14.04 6.22 -9.73
C TRP A 344 -14.99 5.02 -9.65
N THR A 345 -15.94 4.90 -10.59
CA THR A 345 -17.03 3.91 -10.52
C THR A 345 -16.86 2.71 -11.44
N ASP A 346 -16.10 2.86 -12.52
CA ASP A 346 -15.62 1.76 -13.36
C ASP A 346 -14.16 1.47 -13.01
N GLU A 347 -13.93 0.44 -12.19
CA GLU A 347 -12.59 -0.06 -11.84
C GLU A 347 -11.74 -0.37 -13.10
N THR A 348 -12.38 -0.60 -14.26
CA THR A 348 -11.73 -0.87 -15.56
C THR A 348 -11.60 0.35 -16.48
N GLY A 349 -12.11 1.50 -16.04
CA GLY A 349 -12.15 2.75 -16.79
C GLY A 349 -11.11 3.78 -16.36
N GLN A 350 -11.18 4.97 -16.97
CA GLN A 350 -10.56 6.18 -16.42
C GLN A 350 -11.23 6.54 -15.09
N PRO A 351 -10.56 7.24 -14.16
CA PRO A 351 -11.26 7.92 -13.07
C PRO A 351 -12.24 8.96 -13.63
N GLU A 352 -13.40 9.10 -13.00
CA GLU A 352 -14.34 10.20 -13.29
C GLU A 352 -13.89 11.54 -12.68
N ASP A 353 -13.00 11.51 -11.66
CA ASP A 353 -12.33 12.68 -11.11
C ASP A 353 -10.80 12.69 -11.25
N ILE A 354 -10.24 13.83 -11.64
CA ILE A 354 -8.78 14.06 -11.71
C ILE A 354 -8.36 14.88 -10.50
N LEU A 355 -7.62 14.23 -9.60
CA LEU A 355 -7.14 14.75 -8.31
C LEU A 355 -5.62 15.02 -8.36
N ASP A 356 -5.06 15.87 -7.49
CA ASP A 356 -3.59 16.03 -7.37
C ASP A 356 -2.96 15.00 -6.41
N LEU A 357 -3.53 14.85 -5.22
CA LEU A 357 -3.19 13.91 -4.12
C LEU A 357 -1.88 14.17 -3.37
N TYR A 358 -1.01 15.05 -3.84
CA TYR A 358 0.21 15.40 -3.12
C TYR A 358 -0.14 16.21 -1.84
N PRO A 359 0.41 15.87 -0.66
CA PRO A 359 0.09 16.57 0.58
C PRO A 359 0.78 17.94 0.68
N ASP A 360 -0.01 19.01 0.77
CA ASP A 360 0.40 20.38 1.11
C ASP A 360 0.54 20.61 2.62
N VAL A 361 -0.11 19.79 3.45
CA VAL A 361 0.11 19.70 4.90
C VAL A 361 0.08 18.25 5.39
N ALA A 362 0.92 17.94 6.37
CA ALA A 362 0.89 16.65 7.04
C ALA A 362 -0.32 16.56 8.00
N VAL A 363 -1.33 15.75 7.62
CA VAL A 363 -2.53 15.52 8.43
C VAL A 363 -2.37 14.28 9.31
N GLY A 364 -2.79 14.37 10.57
CA GLY A 364 -2.95 13.23 11.47
C GLY A 364 -4.20 13.35 12.35
N ARG A 365 -4.86 12.23 12.65
CA ARG A 365 -6.13 12.22 13.42
C ARG A 365 -6.02 11.55 14.79
N LEU A 366 -6.30 12.32 15.84
CA LEU A 366 -6.63 11.79 17.16
C LEU A 366 -8.14 11.51 17.22
N ALA A 367 -8.56 10.28 16.91
CA ALA A 367 -9.96 9.89 16.73
C ALA A 367 -10.82 9.81 18.02
N CYS A 368 -10.50 10.59 19.05
CA CYS A 368 -11.13 10.56 20.37
C CYS A 368 -12.67 10.73 20.33
N ARG A 369 -13.40 9.89 21.07
CA ARG A 369 -14.85 10.02 21.31
C ARG A 369 -15.15 10.82 22.59
N SER A 370 -14.20 10.89 23.52
CA SER A 370 -14.46 11.42 24.87
C SER A 370 -13.35 12.37 25.37
N VAL A 371 -13.71 13.22 26.34
CA VAL A 371 -12.78 14.10 27.06
C VAL A 371 -11.70 13.30 27.78
N GLN A 372 -12.01 12.07 28.21
CA GLN A 372 -11.03 11.18 28.82
C GLN A 372 -10.03 10.69 27.77
N GLU A 373 -10.49 10.19 26.62
CA GLU A 373 -9.60 9.76 25.53
C GLU A 373 -8.71 10.90 25.01
N VAL A 374 -9.17 12.16 25.00
CA VAL A 374 -8.31 13.33 24.69
C VAL A 374 -7.20 13.49 25.74
N LYS A 375 -7.53 13.41 27.04
CA LYS A 375 -6.53 13.51 28.12
C LYS A 375 -5.54 12.36 28.07
N ASP A 376 -6.02 11.16 27.81
CA ASP A 376 -5.20 9.95 27.74
C ASP A 376 -4.15 10.08 26.63
N VAL A 377 -4.54 10.48 25.41
CA VAL A 377 -3.56 10.67 24.31
C VAL A 377 -2.70 11.93 24.48
N VAL A 378 -3.23 13.04 25.01
CA VAL A 378 -2.44 14.25 25.31
C VAL A 378 -1.35 13.95 26.34
N ASN A 379 -1.68 13.24 27.42
CA ASN A 379 -0.70 12.80 28.41
C ASN A 379 0.32 11.83 27.79
N LYS A 380 -0.10 10.93 26.89
CA LYS A 380 0.81 10.01 26.18
C LYS A 380 1.81 10.77 25.30
N ILE A 381 1.35 11.72 24.48
CA ILE A 381 2.19 12.55 23.60
C ILE A 381 3.21 13.35 24.42
N ILE A 382 2.74 14.08 25.44
CA ILE A 382 3.62 14.85 26.34
C ILE A 382 4.63 13.93 27.04
N THR A 383 4.22 12.73 27.46
CA THR A 383 5.15 11.76 28.06
C THR A 383 6.23 11.33 27.06
N TYR A 384 5.84 10.82 25.89
CA TYR A 384 6.77 10.37 24.84
C TYR A 384 7.76 11.48 24.47
N GLU A 385 7.26 12.68 24.14
CA GLU A 385 8.09 13.79 23.72
C GLU A 385 9.03 14.31 24.84
N THR A 386 8.70 14.07 26.12
CA THR A 386 9.54 14.43 27.28
C THR A 386 10.50 13.33 27.73
N THR A 387 10.22 12.04 27.47
CA THR A 387 10.96 10.91 28.09
C THR A 387 11.61 9.91 27.13
N THR A 388 11.36 9.97 25.82
CA THR A 388 11.93 9.02 24.85
C THR A 388 13.38 9.33 24.47
N TYR A 389 13.85 10.57 24.64
CA TYR A 389 15.16 10.99 24.13
C TYR A 389 16.34 10.32 24.86
N ASN A 390 17.14 9.55 24.11
CA ASN A 390 18.15 8.60 24.61
C ASN A 390 17.59 7.55 25.59
N ALA A 391 16.33 7.14 25.46
CA ALA A 391 15.79 6.01 26.21
C ALA A 391 16.13 4.69 25.51
N ASP A 392 16.73 3.74 26.24
CA ASP A 392 17.30 2.50 25.71
C ASP A 392 16.34 1.67 24.82
N TRP A 393 15.02 1.78 25.04
CA TRP A 393 13.99 1.06 24.28
C TRP A 393 13.72 1.64 22.88
N PHE A 394 14.04 2.92 22.65
CA PHE A 394 13.73 3.59 21.39
C PHE A 394 14.59 3.08 20.24
N ASP A 395 15.84 2.70 20.50
CA ASP A 395 16.79 2.17 19.50
C ASP A 395 16.52 0.67 19.21
N SER A 396 15.24 0.29 19.08
CA SER A 396 14.80 -1.02 18.61
C SER A 396 13.55 -0.93 17.74
N ILE A 397 13.39 -1.90 16.84
CA ILE A 397 12.22 -2.06 15.97
C ILE A 397 11.74 -3.52 16.02
N MET A 398 10.45 -3.70 16.31
CA MET A 398 9.76 -4.98 16.14
C MET A 398 9.21 -5.09 14.71
N VAL A 399 9.37 -6.24 14.07
CA VAL A 399 8.62 -6.58 12.85
C VAL A 399 7.90 -7.91 13.02
N ALA A 400 6.66 -7.99 12.55
CA ALA A 400 5.83 -9.19 12.62
C ALA A 400 5.13 -9.46 11.28
N SER A 401 5.25 -10.71 10.81
CA SER A 401 4.78 -11.14 9.49
C SER A 401 4.92 -12.65 9.27
N GLY A 402 4.52 -13.12 8.09
CA GLY A 402 4.65 -14.49 7.64
C GLY A 402 4.38 -14.64 6.13
N ASP A 403 3.62 -15.68 5.80
CA ASP A 403 3.35 -16.15 4.44
C ASP A 403 2.02 -15.57 3.89
N GLY A 404 2.08 -14.48 3.14
CA GLY A 404 0.89 -13.72 2.76
C GLY A 404 -0.01 -14.44 1.76
N PHE A 405 0.59 -15.06 0.75
CA PHE A 405 -0.11 -15.70 -0.35
C PHE A 405 0.46 -17.09 -0.66
N LEU A 406 -0.32 -17.92 -1.38
CA LEU A 406 0.16 -19.23 -1.82
C LEU A 406 0.58 -19.14 -3.29
N ASP A 407 1.74 -18.52 -3.55
CA ASP A 407 2.28 -18.21 -4.88
C ASP A 407 2.88 -19.43 -5.63
N GLN A 408 2.54 -20.65 -5.19
CA GLN A 408 2.97 -21.89 -5.82
C GLN A 408 2.46 -22.00 -7.27
N HIS A 409 3.37 -21.95 -8.24
CA HIS A 409 3.10 -22.28 -9.65
C HIS A 409 2.83 -23.78 -9.89
N ASP A 410 2.02 -24.13 -10.90
CA ASP A 410 1.76 -25.53 -11.29
C ASP A 410 3.04 -26.31 -11.67
N LEU A 411 3.27 -27.42 -10.96
CA LEU A 411 4.41 -28.32 -11.15
C LEU A 411 4.21 -29.32 -12.30
N ASP A 412 2.96 -29.64 -12.66
CA ASP A 412 2.50 -30.57 -13.70
C ASP A 412 3.47 -31.74 -14.02
N PHE A 413 3.55 -32.74 -13.15
CA PHE A 413 4.28 -33.99 -13.41
C PHE A 413 3.38 -34.98 -14.17
N GLN A 414 3.60 -35.12 -15.49
CA GLN A 414 2.75 -35.93 -16.37
C GLN A 414 3.19 -37.41 -16.39
N TRP A 415 2.46 -38.28 -15.70
CA TRP A 415 2.69 -39.73 -15.67
C TRP A 415 1.77 -40.46 -16.66
N ASP A 416 2.32 -40.84 -17.83
CA ASP A 416 1.65 -41.72 -18.79
C ASP A 416 1.57 -43.16 -18.25
N THR A 417 0.36 -43.62 -17.95
CA THR A 417 0.12 -44.97 -17.45
C THR A 417 -0.14 -45.99 -18.56
N THR A 418 -0.29 -45.58 -19.83
CA THR A 418 -0.94 -46.39 -20.88
C THR A 418 -0.25 -47.72 -21.20
N GLU A 419 1.09 -47.80 -21.10
CA GLU A 419 1.84 -49.05 -21.27
C GLU A 419 2.08 -49.85 -19.96
N LEU A 420 1.66 -49.32 -18.80
CA LEU A 420 1.88 -49.96 -17.49
C LEU A 420 0.81 -51.02 -17.15
N PRO A 421 1.15 -52.09 -16.42
CA PRO A 421 0.18 -53.10 -15.98
C PRO A 421 -0.72 -52.61 -14.85
N ASP A 422 -1.96 -53.09 -14.80
CA ASP A 422 -2.86 -52.92 -13.66
C ASP A 422 -2.22 -53.50 -12.37
N GLY A 423 -2.25 -52.76 -11.26
CA GLY A 423 -1.48 -53.04 -10.04
C GLY A 423 -1.51 -51.89 -9.02
N GLN A 424 -0.74 -52.00 -7.93
CA GLN A 424 -0.47 -50.88 -7.01
C GLN A 424 0.78 -50.11 -7.45
N TYR A 425 0.76 -48.81 -7.20
CA TYR A 425 1.88 -47.90 -7.39
C TYR A 425 1.97 -46.94 -6.20
N THR A 426 3.17 -46.62 -5.74
CA THR A 426 3.40 -45.57 -4.74
C THR A 426 4.09 -44.40 -5.43
N ILE A 427 3.44 -43.24 -5.39
CA ILE A 427 3.95 -41.97 -5.91
C ILE A 427 4.67 -41.26 -4.76
N TYR A 428 5.91 -40.85 -5.00
CA TYR A 428 6.76 -40.18 -4.02
C TYR A 428 7.17 -38.79 -4.50
N GLY A 429 7.06 -37.79 -3.63
CA GLY A 429 7.54 -36.42 -3.86
C GLY A 429 8.53 -36.03 -2.77
N GLN A 430 9.69 -35.48 -3.13
CA GLN A 430 10.68 -35.01 -2.16
C GLN A 430 11.36 -33.71 -2.60
N SER A 431 11.35 -32.73 -1.70
CA SER A 431 11.89 -31.39 -1.92
C SER A 431 13.26 -31.22 -1.28
N LYS A 432 14.04 -30.29 -1.84
CA LYS A 432 15.38 -29.94 -1.37
C LYS A 432 15.65 -28.46 -1.64
N ASN A 433 16.25 -27.72 -0.70
CA ASN A 433 16.58 -26.31 -0.91
C ASN A 433 17.96 -26.10 -1.57
N ASP A 434 18.28 -24.84 -1.83
CA ASP A 434 19.55 -24.39 -2.42
C ASP A 434 20.77 -24.63 -1.51
N GLU A 435 20.61 -24.51 -0.18
CA GLU A 435 21.63 -24.93 0.81
C GLU A 435 21.95 -26.43 0.74
N GLY A 436 21.03 -27.24 0.20
CA GLY A 436 21.18 -28.68 0.02
C GLY A 436 20.51 -29.55 1.08
N VAL A 437 19.71 -28.97 1.97
CA VAL A 437 18.86 -29.70 2.92
C VAL A 437 17.74 -30.40 2.16
N THR A 438 17.50 -31.67 2.45
CA THR A 438 16.44 -32.48 1.83
C THR A 438 15.34 -32.77 2.84
N GLY A 439 14.09 -32.60 2.43
CA GLY A 439 12.88 -32.79 3.23
C GLY A 439 12.52 -34.25 3.54
N PRO A 440 11.44 -34.47 4.30
CA PRO A 440 10.71 -35.74 4.23
C PRO A 440 10.25 -35.99 2.79
N ALA A 441 10.11 -37.26 2.41
CA ALA A 441 9.39 -37.63 1.20
C ALA A 441 7.91 -37.82 1.55
N ASP A 442 7.02 -37.19 0.78
CA ASP A 442 5.60 -37.53 0.71
C ASP A 442 5.44 -38.83 -0.11
N ALA A 443 4.38 -39.60 0.15
CA ALA A 443 4.18 -40.96 -0.36
C ALA A 443 2.69 -41.36 -0.45
N VAL A 444 2.10 -41.28 -1.64
CA VAL A 444 0.68 -41.59 -1.91
C VAL A 444 0.53 -42.91 -2.67
N ASN A 445 -0.29 -43.84 -2.17
CA ASN A 445 -0.49 -45.16 -2.77
C ASN A 445 -1.75 -45.18 -3.64
N VAL A 446 -1.63 -45.51 -4.93
CA VAL A 446 -2.72 -45.52 -5.90
C VAL A 446 -2.85 -46.87 -6.63
N THR A 447 -4.06 -47.18 -7.10
CA THR A 447 -4.36 -48.40 -7.86
C THR A 447 -4.57 -48.06 -9.34
N LEU A 448 -3.89 -48.76 -10.25
CA LEU A 448 -4.25 -48.78 -11.67
C LEU A 448 -5.15 -50.00 -11.92
N ASP A 449 -6.44 -49.78 -12.17
CA ASP A 449 -7.43 -50.83 -12.49
C ASP A 449 -8.32 -50.39 -13.65
N ARG A 450 -7.99 -50.84 -14.86
CA ARG A 450 -8.72 -50.49 -16.09
C ARG A 450 -10.05 -51.24 -16.23
N SER A 451 -10.44 -52.05 -15.25
CA SER A 451 -11.80 -52.60 -15.12
C SER A 451 -12.71 -51.74 -14.25
N ALA A 452 -12.15 -50.81 -13.46
CA ALA A 452 -12.87 -49.86 -12.63
C ALA A 452 -13.13 -48.52 -13.35
N SER A 453 -13.96 -47.68 -12.73
CA SER A 453 -14.06 -46.26 -13.05
C SER A 453 -13.01 -45.48 -12.27
N THR A 454 -12.47 -44.41 -12.87
CA THR A 454 -11.50 -43.54 -12.20
C THR A 454 -12.15 -42.81 -11.03
N SER A 455 -11.44 -42.79 -9.90
CA SER A 455 -11.83 -42.14 -8.65
C SER A 455 -10.58 -41.48 -8.07
N LEU A 456 -10.51 -40.15 -8.16
CA LEU A 456 -9.45 -39.34 -7.58
C LEU A 456 -10.02 -38.36 -6.56
N ASN A 457 -9.29 -38.14 -5.47
CA ASN A 457 -9.63 -37.19 -4.42
C ASN A 457 -8.46 -36.21 -4.21
N PHE A 458 -8.79 -34.92 -4.11
CA PHE A 458 -7.83 -33.88 -3.72
C PHE A 458 -7.44 -34.08 -2.25
N ASN A 459 -6.14 -34.07 -1.97
CA ASN A 459 -5.57 -34.10 -0.62
C ASN A 459 -4.89 -32.76 -0.32
N HIS A 460 -4.89 -32.32 0.93
CA HIS A 460 -4.06 -31.22 1.41
C HIS A 460 -3.88 -31.35 2.93
N ASP A 461 -3.08 -32.33 3.34
CA ASP A 461 -2.84 -32.70 4.73
C ASP A 461 -1.38 -32.51 5.22
N ASP A 462 -0.55 -31.76 4.49
CA ASP A 462 0.81 -31.34 4.93
C ASP A 462 0.87 -30.68 6.31
N HIS A 463 -0.22 -30.08 6.80
CA HIS A 463 -0.35 -29.61 8.19
C HIS A 463 -0.23 -30.73 9.25
N LEU A 464 -0.30 -32.00 8.84
CA LEU A 464 -0.05 -33.20 9.64
C LEU A 464 1.38 -33.74 9.47
N ASN A 465 2.18 -33.18 8.54
CA ASN A 465 3.54 -33.62 8.28
C ASN A 465 4.39 -33.53 9.56
N PRO A 466 5.03 -34.63 10.02
CA PRO A 466 5.83 -34.65 11.23
C PRO A 466 6.92 -33.57 11.28
N ALA A 467 7.46 -33.15 10.14
CA ALA A 467 8.50 -32.13 10.07
C ALA A 467 8.04 -30.74 10.54
N LEU A 468 6.75 -30.43 10.43
CA LEU A 468 6.15 -29.16 10.89
C LEU A 468 5.69 -29.22 12.37
N GLN A 469 5.56 -30.41 12.95
CA GLN A 469 5.06 -30.57 14.33
C GLN A 469 6.08 -30.18 15.40
N ASP A 470 7.38 -30.17 15.06
CA ASP A 470 8.47 -29.68 15.92
C ASP A 470 8.62 -28.13 15.86
N GLY A 471 7.85 -27.45 14.99
CA GLY A 471 7.85 -25.99 14.81
C GLY A 471 8.71 -25.51 13.63
N TYR A 472 8.92 -24.19 13.57
CA TYR A 472 9.71 -23.52 12.53
C TYR A 472 11.03 -22.95 13.12
N PRO A 473 12.12 -22.81 12.34
CA PRO A 473 12.25 -23.25 10.94
C PRO A 473 12.26 -24.77 10.79
N ALA A 474 11.70 -25.26 9.68
CA ALA A 474 11.61 -26.69 9.36
C ALA A 474 12.32 -27.02 8.03
N PRO A 475 12.64 -28.30 7.75
CA PRO A 475 13.18 -28.72 6.45
C PRO A 475 12.18 -28.49 5.30
N PRO A 476 12.66 -28.40 4.04
CA PRO A 476 11.79 -28.26 2.87
C PRO A 476 10.67 -29.29 2.83
N ILE A 477 9.47 -28.87 2.43
CA ILE A 477 8.28 -29.72 2.38
C ILE A 477 7.88 -29.93 0.92
N THR A 478 7.37 -31.13 0.63
CA THR A 478 6.60 -31.45 -0.57
C THR A 478 5.23 -31.93 -0.13
N GLU A 479 4.22 -31.66 -0.95
CA GLU A 479 2.86 -32.18 -0.77
C GLU A 479 2.31 -32.56 -2.15
N ILE A 480 1.88 -33.80 -2.36
CA ILE A 480 1.14 -34.24 -3.54
C ILE A 480 -0.37 -34.07 -3.27
N VAL A 481 -0.99 -33.09 -3.93
CA VAL A 481 -2.41 -32.76 -3.70
C VAL A 481 -3.37 -33.36 -4.71
N SER A 482 -2.88 -33.76 -5.89
CA SER A 482 -3.73 -34.18 -7.01
C SER A 482 -4.36 -35.58 -6.86
N VAL A 483 -3.96 -36.34 -5.84
CA VAL A 483 -4.39 -37.73 -5.58
C VAL A 483 -4.33 -38.03 -4.08
N SER A 484 -5.12 -39.00 -3.63
CA SER A 484 -5.21 -39.47 -2.24
C SER A 484 -4.88 -40.96 -2.09
N ASP A 485 -4.55 -41.34 -0.85
CA ASP A 485 -4.18 -42.70 -0.49
C ASP A 485 -5.36 -43.69 -0.69
N GLY A 486 -5.20 -44.63 -1.61
CA GLY A 486 -6.25 -45.59 -2.03
C GLY A 486 -7.06 -45.19 -3.27
N ASP A 487 -6.70 -44.10 -3.96
CA ASP A 487 -7.35 -43.69 -5.22
C ASP A 487 -7.17 -44.70 -6.36
N VAL A 488 -8.03 -44.60 -7.39
CA VAL A 488 -8.10 -45.52 -8.52
C VAL A 488 -7.98 -44.78 -9.85
N LEU A 489 -6.89 -45.04 -10.56
CA LEU A 489 -6.69 -44.71 -11.97
C LEU A 489 -7.40 -45.79 -12.81
N GLY A 490 -8.47 -45.39 -13.49
CA GLY A 490 -9.43 -46.31 -14.09
C GLY A 490 -9.59 -46.18 -15.61
N SER A 491 -10.77 -46.59 -16.08
CA SER A 491 -11.13 -46.69 -17.50
C SER A 491 -11.68 -45.41 -18.14
N ASN A 492 -11.78 -44.29 -17.40
CA ASN A 492 -12.37 -43.04 -17.87
C ASN A 492 -11.54 -41.82 -17.45
N ASP A 493 -11.67 -40.72 -18.19
CA ASP A 493 -11.10 -39.43 -17.80
C ASP A 493 -11.76 -38.91 -16.51
N TYR A 494 -11.03 -38.12 -15.73
CA TYR A 494 -11.48 -37.48 -14.49
C TYR A 494 -10.84 -36.10 -14.34
N SER A 495 -11.63 -35.11 -13.95
CA SER A 495 -11.19 -33.71 -13.77
C SER A 495 -11.91 -33.08 -12.57
N TYR A 496 -11.17 -32.44 -11.66
CA TYR A 496 -11.72 -31.66 -10.55
C TYR A 496 -10.81 -30.47 -10.23
N THR A 497 -11.43 -29.31 -10.04
CA THR A 497 -10.78 -28.06 -9.62
C THR A 497 -11.23 -27.74 -8.20
N PRO A 498 -10.33 -27.77 -7.20
CA PRO A 498 -10.63 -27.31 -5.85
C PRO A 498 -11.08 -25.85 -5.83
N THR A 499 -12.01 -25.51 -4.94
CA THR A 499 -12.36 -24.12 -4.63
C THR A 499 -11.26 -23.43 -3.82
N GLU A 500 -11.28 -22.11 -3.74
CA GLU A 500 -10.35 -21.33 -2.88
C GLU A 500 -10.42 -21.74 -1.38
N SER A 501 -11.57 -22.24 -0.93
CA SER A 501 -11.74 -22.82 0.41
C SER A 501 -11.14 -24.22 0.59
N GLU A 502 -10.69 -24.85 -0.49
CA GLU A 502 -10.05 -26.18 -0.52
C GLU A 502 -8.57 -26.04 -0.87
N ALA A 503 -8.22 -25.29 -1.93
CA ALA A 503 -6.86 -24.85 -2.26
C ALA A 503 -6.83 -23.34 -2.57
N TYR A 504 -6.18 -22.55 -1.71
CA TYR A 504 -6.05 -21.10 -1.86
C TYR A 504 -5.06 -20.72 -2.98
N CYS A 505 -5.35 -19.61 -3.67
CA CYS A 505 -4.72 -19.13 -4.90
C CYS A 505 -4.70 -20.14 -6.07
N ASN A 506 -5.43 -21.26 -5.99
CA ASN A 506 -5.50 -22.25 -7.07
C ASN A 506 -6.19 -21.70 -8.33
N THR A 507 -7.08 -20.71 -8.21
CA THR A 507 -7.61 -20.01 -9.39
C THR A 507 -6.58 -19.15 -10.13
N LEU A 508 -5.46 -18.80 -9.47
CA LEU A 508 -4.39 -17.95 -10.00
C LEU A 508 -3.25 -18.78 -10.62
N PHE A 509 -2.81 -19.82 -9.90
CA PHE A 509 -1.61 -20.60 -10.25
C PHE A 509 -1.89 -22.04 -10.68
N TRP A 510 -3.12 -22.54 -10.52
CA TRP A 510 -3.61 -23.87 -10.94
C TRP A 510 -2.91 -25.09 -10.32
N TRP A 511 -2.11 -24.87 -9.27
CA TRP A 511 -1.25 -25.84 -8.58
C TRP A 511 -1.96 -27.04 -7.95
N ALA A 512 -3.29 -26.98 -7.76
CA ALA A 512 -4.06 -28.01 -7.07
C ALA A 512 -5.08 -28.75 -7.95
N ASN A 513 -5.10 -28.51 -9.27
CA ASN A 513 -6.05 -29.16 -10.18
C ASN A 513 -5.82 -30.68 -10.30
N VAL A 514 -6.86 -31.47 -10.03
CA VAL A 514 -6.88 -32.93 -10.19
C VAL A 514 -7.28 -33.27 -11.62
N SER A 515 -6.41 -33.93 -12.39
CA SER A 515 -6.75 -34.40 -13.74
C SER A 515 -6.04 -35.69 -14.14
N TYR A 516 -6.82 -36.67 -14.59
CA TYR A 516 -6.37 -37.88 -15.28
C TYR A 516 -7.11 -37.98 -16.61
N GLU A 517 -6.40 -37.81 -17.73
CA GLU A 517 -6.98 -37.73 -19.07
C GLU A 517 -6.19 -38.57 -20.07
N ASN A 518 -6.90 -39.31 -20.93
CA ASN A 518 -6.33 -40.17 -21.97
C ASN A 518 -5.33 -41.24 -21.46
N GLY A 519 -5.29 -41.50 -20.15
CA GLY A 519 -4.34 -42.41 -19.49
C GLY A 519 -3.12 -41.72 -18.85
N VAL A 520 -3.02 -40.39 -18.94
CA VAL A 520 -1.98 -39.58 -18.26
C VAL A 520 -2.54 -39.04 -16.94
N LEU A 521 -1.87 -39.31 -15.82
CA LEU A 521 -2.12 -38.60 -14.56
C LEU A 521 -1.26 -37.33 -14.52
N HIS A 522 -1.89 -36.19 -14.30
CA HIS A 522 -1.20 -34.94 -14.00
C HIS A 522 -1.01 -34.84 -12.50
N ILE A 523 0.19 -35.11 -12.02
CA ILE A 523 0.50 -35.08 -10.60
C ILE A 523 0.91 -33.65 -10.24
N ARG A 524 0.14 -33.03 -9.34
CA ARG A 524 0.33 -31.66 -8.87
C ARG A 524 0.43 -31.60 -7.35
N GLY A 525 0.95 -30.49 -6.86
CA GLY A 525 1.44 -30.36 -5.50
C GLY A 525 2.09 -29.02 -5.26
N LYS A 526 2.67 -28.86 -4.07
CA LYS A 526 3.46 -27.69 -3.69
C LYS A 526 4.80 -28.06 -3.06
N SER A 527 5.74 -27.13 -3.09
CA SER A 527 7.08 -27.27 -2.54
C SER A 527 7.62 -25.94 -2.01
N TYR A 528 8.05 -25.94 -0.76
CA TYR A 528 8.47 -24.72 -0.05
C TYR A 528 9.59 -25.04 0.97
N ASP A 529 10.40 -24.05 1.33
CA ASP A 529 11.47 -24.17 2.33
C ASP A 529 11.10 -23.37 3.60
N PRO A 530 10.62 -23.99 4.69
CA PRO A 530 10.08 -23.30 5.87
C PRO A 530 11.12 -22.57 6.75
N GLN A 531 11.93 -21.70 6.13
CA GLN A 531 13.03 -20.95 6.73
C GLN A 531 12.90 -19.44 6.42
N PRO A 532 13.52 -18.55 7.20
CA PRO A 532 13.50 -17.11 6.94
C PRO A 532 14.06 -16.77 5.55
N TYR A 533 13.22 -16.20 4.69
CA TYR A 533 13.48 -16.01 3.25
C TYR A 533 13.79 -17.30 2.46
N GLY A 534 13.37 -18.48 2.92
CA GLY A 534 13.55 -19.75 2.22
C GLY A 534 12.61 -19.84 1.02
N ASN A 535 13.06 -19.37 -0.14
CA ASN A 535 12.17 -19.15 -1.29
C ASN A 535 12.42 -20.04 -2.52
N VAL A 536 13.39 -20.97 -2.47
CA VAL A 536 13.82 -21.79 -3.63
C VAL A 536 13.91 -23.27 -3.27
N THR A 537 13.30 -24.13 -4.09
CA THR A 537 13.37 -25.59 -3.95
C THR A 537 13.65 -26.32 -5.27
N ASP A 538 14.20 -27.53 -5.18
CA ASP A 538 14.19 -28.58 -6.21
C ASP A 538 13.21 -29.68 -5.75
N VAL A 539 12.30 -30.11 -6.63
CA VAL A 539 11.33 -31.20 -6.41
C VAL A 539 11.71 -32.42 -7.24
N HIS A 540 11.95 -33.55 -6.59
CA HIS A 540 12.08 -34.87 -7.21
C HIS A 540 10.76 -35.63 -7.06
N LEU A 541 10.19 -36.08 -8.17
CA LEU A 541 9.05 -37.00 -8.17
C LEU A 541 9.43 -38.34 -8.80
N TRP A 542 9.15 -39.45 -8.09
CA TRP A 542 9.32 -40.80 -8.64
C TRP A 542 8.16 -41.71 -8.25
N ILE A 543 7.97 -42.79 -9.01
CA ILE A 543 6.85 -43.73 -8.80
C ILE A 543 7.38 -45.14 -8.83
N GLU A 544 7.07 -45.92 -7.78
CA GLU A 544 7.44 -47.34 -7.66
C GLU A 544 6.22 -48.23 -7.89
N ASN A 545 6.44 -49.44 -8.42
CA ASN A 545 5.41 -50.47 -8.56
C ASN A 545 5.39 -51.43 -7.35
N ASP A 546 4.44 -52.38 -7.32
CA ASP A 546 4.33 -53.50 -6.35
C ASP A 546 5.65 -54.28 -6.03
N ASN A 547 6.70 -54.17 -6.86
CA ASN A 547 8.00 -54.84 -6.64
C ASN A 547 9.10 -53.90 -6.12
N GLY A 548 8.86 -52.59 -6.04
CA GLY A 548 9.87 -51.55 -5.78
C GLY A 548 10.73 -51.20 -7.00
N ASP A 549 10.27 -51.49 -8.23
CA ASP A 549 10.92 -50.95 -9.43
C ASP A 549 10.38 -49.54 -9.71
N VAL A 550 11.28 -48.57 -9.91
CA VAL A 550 10.91 -47.21 -10.32
C VAL A 550 10.43 -47.21 -11.78
N VAL A 551 9.16 -46.85 -12.00
CA VAL A 551 8.51 -46.81 -13.33
C VAL A 551 8.42 -45.40 -13.91
N PHE A 552 8.51 -44.36 -13.08
CA PHE A 552 8.55 -42.96 -13.48
C PHE A 552 9.54 -42.19 -12.58
N ASN A 553 10.25 -41.22 -13.13
CA ASN A 553 11.19 -40.37 -12.40
C ASN A 553 11.39 -39.05 -13.15
N ASP A 554 11.03 -37.92 -12.55
CA ASP A 554 11.13 -36.58 -13.14
C ASP A 554 11.49 -35.53 -12.08
N TYR A 555 11.88 -34.33 -12.51
CA TYR A 555 12.32 -33.23 -11.64
C TYR A 555 11.71 -31.89 -12.06
N ARG A 556 11.38 -31.04 -11.08
CA ARG A 556 11.30 -29.59 -11.26
C ARG A 556 12.43 -29.00 -10.41
N ASN A 557 13.25 -28.12 -10.97
CA ASN A 557 14.39 -27.52 -10.26
C ASN A 557 14.18 -26.01 -10.24
N HIS A 558 14.62 -25.35 -9.17
CA HIS A 558 14.42 -23.91 -9.01
C HIS A 558 12.93 -23.50 -9.05
N THR A 559 12.09 -24.22 -8.30
CA THR A 559 10.70 -23.83 -8.02
C THR A 559 10.68 -22.82 -6.88
N GLU A 560 10.03 -21.69 -7.10
CA GLU A 560 10.03 -20.53 -6.20
C GLU A 560 8.68 -20.39 -5.48
N MET A 561 8.73 -19.93 -4.23
CA MET A 561 7.59 -19.55 -3.39
C MET A 561 8.05 -18.48 -2.39
N TYR A 562 7.35 -17.35 -2.21
CA TYR A 562 7.82 -16.22 -1.40
C TYR A 562 6.90 -15.90 -0.24
N TYR A 563 7.42 -15.94 0.99
CA TYR A 563 6.72 -15.40 2.17
C TYR A 563 6.79 -13.86 2.14
N GLU A 564 5.89 -13.22 1.38
CA GLU A 564 6.07 -11.82 0.94
C GLU A 564 6.20 -10.84 2.11
N GLY A 565 5.49 -11.12 3.20
CA GLY A 565 5.53 -10.33 4.42
C GLY A 565 6.92 -10.29 5.07
N GLU A 566 7.69 -11.38 5.00
CA GLU A 566 9.08 -11.44 5.48
C GLU A 566 10.03 -10.63 4.59
N TRP A 567 9.75 -10.53 3.28
CA TRP A 567 10.51 -9.67 2.36
C TRP A 567 10.16 -8.19 2.55
N VAL A 568 8.87 -7.85 2.70
CA VAL A 568 8.37 -6.49 2.94
C VAL A 568 8.83 -5.93 4.30
N THR A 569 8.83 -6.76 5.35
CA THR A 569 9.39 -6.37 6.67
C THR A 569 10.91 -6.47 6.73
N GLY A 570 11.54 -7.24 5.85
CA GLY A 570 12.90 -7.72 5.99
C GLY A 570 14.05 -6.75 5.71
N ALA A 571 15.26 -7.27 5.91
CA ALA A 571 16.56 -6.61 5.74
C ALA A 571 17.29 -7.03 4.44
N LYS A 572 16.66 -7.85 3.59
CA LYS A 572 17.15 -8.16 2.24
C LYS A 572 16.53 -7.20 1.22
N SER A 573 17.20 -7.06 0.07
CA SER A 573 16.65 -6.41 -1.11
C SER A 573 16.25 -7.44 -2.18
N LEU A 574 15.19 -7.15 -2.92
CA LEU A 574 14.65 -7.91 -4.03
C LEU A 574 14.32 -6.92 -5.17
N HIS A 575 14.71 -7.25 -6.40
CA HIS A 575 14.65 -6.31 -7.56
C HIS A 575 15.20 -4.90 -7.29
N GLY A 576 16.22 -4.78 -6.44
CA GLY A 576 16.88 -3.52 -6.10
C GLY A 576 16.22 -2.72 -4.97
N ARG A 577 15.05 -3.12 -4.46
CA ARG A 577 14.33 -2.45 -3.35
C ARG A 577 14.34 -3.32 -2.09
N GLY A 578 14.41 -2.68 -0.92
CA GLY A 578 14.48 -3.34 0.39
C GLY A 578 13.12 -3.41 1.10
N GLY A 579 13.02 -4.29 2.08
CA GLY A 579 11.99 -4.23 3.11
C GLY A 579 12.29 -3.17 4.19
N ALA A 580 11.42 -3.05 5.19
CA ALA A 580 11.56 -2.05 6.26
C ALA A 580 12.91 -2.11 7.00
N LEU A 581 13.38 -3.30 7.38
CA LEU A 581 14.65 -3.46 8.11
C LEU A 581 15.90 -3.25 7.24
N TYR A 582 15.76 -3.16 5.91
CA TYR A 582 16.87 -2.78 5.02
C TYR A 582 17.17 -1.28 5.14
N TYR A 583 16.14 -0.47 5.39
CA TYR A 583 16.25 0.99 5.51
C TYR A 583 16.49 1.50 6.94
N MET A 584 16.17 0.69 7.95
CA MET A 584 16.35 1.09 9.35
C MET A 584 17.84 1.25 9.71
N PRO A 585 18.26 2.35 10.38
CA PRO A 585 19.67 2.60 10.67
C PRO A 585 20.33 1.49 11.53
N GLU A 586 21.60 1.17 11.26
CA GLU A 586 22.38 0.08 11.93
C GLU A 586 22.40 0.12 13.47
N ARG A 587 22.01 1.25 14.09
CA ARG A 587 21.90 1.39 15.56
C ARG A 587 20.66 0.71 16.17
N PHE A 588 19.64 0.40 15.37
CA PHE A 588 18.41 -0.23 15.86
C PHE A 588 18.58 -1.74 16.05
N GLU A 589 18.25 -2.23 17.25
CA GLU A 589 18.07 -3.67 17.48
C GLU A 589 16.81 -4.17 16.75
N GLN A 590 16.94 -5.29 16.02
CA GLN A 590 15.91 -5.81 15.14
C GLN A 590 15.18 -7.00 15.79
N ASP A 591 13.99 -6.77 16.33
CA ASP A 591 13.16 -7.83 16.89
C ASP A 591 12.26 -8.46 15.81
N VAL A 592 12.79 -9.51 15.17
CA VAL A 592 12.13 -10.19 14.03
C VAL A 592 11.21 -11.32 14.53
N VAL A 593 9.90 -11.13 14.43
CA VAL A 593 8.85 -12.02 14.98
C VAL A 593 8.05 -12.63 13.82
N TRP A 594 8.63 -13.65 13.17
CA TRP A 594 8.10 -14.23 11.95
C TRP A 594 7.56 -15.65 12.15
N THR A 595 6.73 -16.12 11.22
CA THR A 595 6.22 -17.49 11.24
C THR A 595 7.32 -18.49 10.84
N SER A 596 8.16 -18.19 9.84
CA SER A 596 9.27 -19.07 9.44
C SER A 596 10.41 -19.17 10.45
N ASN A 597 10.60 -18.18 11.32
CA ASN A 597 11.61 -18.22 12.38
C ASN A 597 11.10 -18.81 13.70
N GLY A 598 9.84 -19.27 13.72
CA GLY A 598 9.20 -19.91 14.88
C GLY A 598 8.88 -18.96 16.03
N ARG A 599 8.99 -17.64 15.84
CA ARG A 599 8.66 -16.65 16.89
C ARG A 599 7.24 -16.09 16.79
N PHE A 600 6.54 -16.29 15.68
CA PHE A 600 5.11 -16.05 15.57
C PHE A 600 4.36 -17.38 15.44
N THR A 601 3.90 -17.92 16.57
CA THR A 601 3.06 -19.13 16.65
C THR A 601 1.65 -18.82 17.17
N GLY A 602 1.44 -17.63 17.74
CA GLY A 602 0.13 -17.09 18.01
C GLY A 602 0.15 -15.75 18.74
N GLN A 603 -1.05 -15.28 19.06
CA GLN A 603 -1.32 -13.96 19.63
C GLN A 603 -0.52 -13.60 20.89
N GLU A 604 -0.19 -14.56 21.76
CA GLU A 604 0.63 -14.25 22.94
C GLU A 604 2.08 -13.92 22.54
N ASP A 605 2.65 -14.47 21.47
CA ASP A 605 4.02 -14.12 21.05
C ASP A 605 4.11 -12.65 20.64
N ILE A 606 3.15 -12.20 19.81
CA ILE A 606 2.98 -10.79 19.42
C ILE A 606 2.73 -9.88 20.63
N ILE A 607 1.92 -10.33 21.60
CA ILE A 607 1.66 -9.57 22.83
C ILE A 607 2.93 -9.44 23.68
N ASN A 608 3.72 -10.51 23.81
CA ASN A 608 4.92 -10.49 24.65
C ASN A 608 6.03 -9.66 24.00
N ALA A 609 6.33 -9.86 22.71
CA ALA A 609 7.30 -9.07 21.96
C ALA A 609 6.99 -7.57 22.02
N PHE A 610 5.79 -7.15 21.56
CA PHE A 610 5.39 -5.73 21.59
C PHE A 610 5.37 -5.14 23.01
N SER A 611 5.26 -5.98 24.06
CA SER A 611 5.33 -5.54 25.46
C SER A 611 6.74 -5.28 25.98
N GLU A 612 7.79 -5.71 25.28
CA GLU A 612 9.18 -5.40 25.64
C GLU A 612 9.48 -3.92 25.40
N GLY A 613 8.94 -3.35 24.31
CA GLY A 613 8.89 -1.91 24.04
C GLY A 613 9.95 -1.46 23.03
N HIS A 614 9.50 -0.76 21.98
CA HIS A 614 10.32 -0.44 20.80
C HIS A 614 10.07 0.99 20.34
N GLY A 615 11.02 1.59 19.62
CA GLY A 615 10.80 2.88 18.95
C GLY A 615 9.85 2.76 17.76
N PHE A 616 9.88 1.63 17.06
CA PHE A 616 9.01 1.30 15.93
C PHE A 616 8.43 -0.11 16.05
N ALA A 617 7.26 -0.32 15.44
CA ALA A 617 6.69 -1.64 15.23
C ALA A 617 6.07 -1.72 13.82
N PHE A 618 6.38 -2.76 13.06
CA PHE A 618 5.78 -3.00 11.75
C PHE A 618 5.05 -4.34 11.73
N PHE A 619 3.79 -4.31 11.32
CA PHE A 619 2.96 -5.47 11.06
C PHE A 619 2.66 -5.50 9.55
N SER A 620 3.00 -6.59 8.86
CA SER A 620 2.64 -6.82 7.45
C SER A 620 1.93 -8.16 7.36
N GLY A 621 0.74 -8.22 6.76
CA GLY A 621 -0.10 -9.43 6.76
C GLY A 621 -1.57 -9.12 6.47
N HIS A 622 -2.48 -9.93 6.98
CA HIS A 622 -3.92 -9.78 6.76
C HIS A 622 -4.64 -9.02 7.86
N GLY A 623 -5.65 -8.25 7.44
CA GLY A 623 -6.32 -7.27 8.29
C GLY A 623 -7.85 -7.39 8.32
N SER A 624 -8.42 -6.93 9.43
CA SER A 624 -9.78 -6.39 9.47
C SER A 624 -9.83 -5.28 10.52
N PRO A 625 -10.92 -4.51 10.66
CA PRO A 625 -11.02 -3.49 11.69
C PRO A 625 -10.83 -4.04 13.12
N GLY A 626 -11.10 -5.33 13.36
CA GLY A 626 -10.92 -5.97 14.67
C GLY A 626 -9.67 -6.84 14.80
N TYR A 627 -8.87 -7.00 13.74
CA TYR A 627 -7.97 -8.14 13.56
C TYR A 627 -6.69 -7.79 12.81
N TRP A 628 -5.57 -8.37 13.21
CA TRP A 628 -4.41 -8.58 12.36
C TRP A 628 -3.86 -9.98 12.60
N GLY A 629 -3.36 -10.64 11.55
CA GLY A 629 -2.80 -11.99 11.57
C GLY A 629 -2.18 -12.35 10.22
N ASP A 630 -1.60 -13.55 10.12
CA ASP A 630 -0.79 -13.97 8.97
C ASP A 630 -0.87 -15.50 8.78
N GLN A 631 -0.07 -16.10 7.90
CA GLN A 631 0.05 -17.56 7.76
C GLN A 631 1.47 -18.10 7.98
N TYR A 632 1.54 -19.40 8.26
CA TYR A 632 2.77 -20.20 8.30
C TYR A 632 3.30 -20.51 6.88
N PRO A 633 4.62 -20.67 6.69
CA PRO A 633 5.25 -21.04 5.43
C PRO A 633 4.56 -22.17 4.67
N GLY A 634 4.30 -21.96 3.39
CA GLY A 634 3.59 -22.88 2.51
C GLY A 634 2.07 -22.89 2.66
N ILE A 635 1.49 -22.14 3.61
CA ILE A 635 0.09 -22.21 4.06
C ILE A 635 -0.40 -23.68 4.20
N PRO A 636 0.11 -24.43 5.20
CA PRO A 636 -0.14 -25.86 5.34
C PRO A 636 -1.60 -26.16 5.71
N GLY A 637 -2.21 -27.14 5.05
CA GLY A 637 -3.64 -27.46 5.16
C GLY A 637 -4.59 -26.33 4.72
N ASN A 638 -4.11 -25.40 3.89
CA ASN A 638 -4.81 -24.17 3.49
C ASN A 638 -5.10 -23.25 4.71
N ARG A 639 -5.68 -22.07 4.49
CA ARG A 639 -5.98 -21.03 5.50
C ARG A 639 -6.75 -21.53 6.74
N GLN A 640 -7.40 -22.70 6.69
CA GLN A 640 -8.04 -23.30 7.87
C GLN A 640 -7.04 -23.77 8.94
N TYR A 641 -5.87 -24.27 8.52
CA TYR A 641 -4.83 -24.79 9.42
C TYR A 641 -3.55 -23.93 9.39
N GLY A 642 -3.25 -23.28 8.26
CA GLY A 642 -2.05 -22.46 8.08
C GLY A 642 -2.13 -21.03 8.66
N SER A 643 -3.31 -20.52 9.02
CA SER A 643 -3.45 -19.14 9.54
C SER A 643 -3.13 -19.04 11.04
N VAL A 644 -2.43 -17.97 11.43
CA VAL A 644 -2.04 -17.66 12.81
C VAL A 644 -2.65 -16.34 13.30
N ASP A 645 -3.43 -16.40 14.38
CA ASP A 645 -4.07 -15.24 15.00
C ASP A 645 -3.00 -14.31 15.62
N GLY A 646 -2.83 -13.11 15.06
CA GLY A 646 -1.97 -12.05 15.61
C GLY A 646 -2.69 -11.18 16.67
N LEU A 647 -2.44 -9.87 16.67
CA LEU A 647 -3.03 -8.95 17.64
C LEU A 647 -4.49 -8.59 17.27
N THR A 648 -5.44 -8.81 18.18
CA THR A 648 -6.87 -8.51 17.92
C THR A 648 -7.50 -7.60 18.99
N VAL A 649 -8.51 -6.82 18.58
CA VAL A 649 -9.25 -5.89 19.43
C VAL A 649 -10.16 -6.62 20.40
N SER A 650 -10.85 -7.66 19.92
CA SER A 650 -11.95 -8.35 20.61
C SER A 650 -12.01 -9.82 20.19
N GLN A 651 -12.04 -10.73 21.16
CA GLN A 651 -12.27 -12.18 20.92
C GLN A 651 -13.66 -12.64 21.37
N VAL A 652 -14.61 -11.71 21.45
CA VAL A 652 -16.04 -12.04 21.53
C VAL A 652 -16.50 -12.40 20.11
N SER A 653 -17.34 -13.42 19.95
CA SER A 653 -17.79 -13.93 18.65
C SER A 653 -19.28 -14.29 18.68
N PRO A 654 -20.02 -14.11 17.56
CA PRO A 654 -21.36 -14.70 17.42
C PRO A 654 -21.31 -16.24 17.38
N TRP A 655 -20.16 -16.83 17.05
CA TRP A 655 -19.93 -18.27 16.95
C TRP A 655 -19.42 -18.88 18.26
N PHE A 656 -19.61 -20.18 18.46
CA PHE A 656 -19.11 -20.87 19.65
C PHE A 656 -17.60 -21.21 19.49
N PRO A 657 -16.74 -20.98 20.50
CA PRO A 657 -17.02 -20.38 21.81
C PRO A 657 -17.21 -18.86 21.72
N TRP A 658 -18.35 -18.36 22.24
CA TRP A 658 -18.77 -16.96 22.10
C TRP A 658 -17.82 -15.91 22.69
N ILE A 659 -16.86 -16.35 23.51
CA ILE A 659 -15.77 -15.57 24.07
C ILE A 659 -14.55 -16.48 24.14
N LYS A 660 -13.49 -16.22 23.35
CA LYS A 660 -12.14 -16.70 23.70
C LYS A 660 -11.57 -15.76 24.79
N LEU A 661 -10.63 -16.24 25.61
CA LEU A 661 -9.93 -15.42 26.60
C LEU A 661 -8.45 -15.24 26.20
N PRO A 662 -7.87 -14.02 26.32
CA PRO A 662 -8.48 -12.78 26.83
C PRO A 662 -9.50 -12.16 25.85
N ALA A 663 -10.62 -11.67 26.38
CA ALA A 663 -11.72 -11.15 25.54
C ALA A 663 -11.38 -9.84 24.79
N PHE A 664 -10.37 -9.10 25.24
CA PHE A 664 -9.81 -7.90 24.58
C PHE A 664 -8.27 -8.00 24.61
N PRO A 665 -7.63 -8.70 23.66
CA PRO A 665 -6.20 -9.03 23.74
C PRO A 665 -5.26 -7.84 23.78
N MET A 666 -5.53 -6.76 23.03
CA MET A 666 -4.74 -5.51 23.10
C MET A 666 -4.58 -4.95 24.52
N LYS A 667 -5.51 -5.26 25.46
CA LYS A 667 -5.37 -4.87 26.88
C LYS A 667 -4.40 -5.74 27.68
N LYS A 668 -3.65 -6.64 27.03
CA LYS A 668 -2.53 -7.37 27.62
C LYS A 668 -1.19 -6.71 27.38
N LEU A 669 -1.06 -5.85 26.36
CA LEU A 669 0.17 -5.12 26.07
C LEU A 669 0.62 -4.34 27.31
N SER A 670 1.88 -4.49 27.71
CA SER A 670 2.44 -3.92 28.94
C SER A 670 3.69 -3.04 28.71
N ASN A 671 3.84 -2.49 27.52
CA ASN A 671 4.89 -1.55 27.11
C ASN A 671 4.71 -0.15 27.75
N THR A 672 4.59 -0.07 29.08
CA THR A 672 4.23 1.18 29.76
C THR A 672 5.32 2.24 29.67
N GLY A 673 4.99 3.36 29.02
CA GLY A 673 5.92 4.45 28.72
C GLY A 673 6.78 4.23 27.46
N MET A 674 6.61 3.12 26.76
CA MET A 674 7.49 2.67 25.66
C MET A 674 6.67 2.51 24.37
N TYR A 675 6.25 3.63 23.80
CA TYR A 675 5.19 3.70 22.79
C TYR A 675 5.77 3.74 21.36
N PRO A 676 5.78 2.63 20.59
CA PRO A 676 6.30 2.65 19.23
C PRO A 676 5.47 3.52 18.29
N VAL A 677 6.11 4.06 17.26
CA VAL A 677 5.44 4.43 16.01
C VAL A 677 5.10 3.14 15.27
N THR A 678 3.81 2.89 15.00
CA THR A 678 3.36 1.64 14.39
C THR A 678 2.94 1.81 12.93
N VAL A 679 3.43 0.94 12.06
CA VAL A 679 2.89 0.73 10.71
C VAL A 679 2.15 -0.61 10.70
N VAL A 680 0.95 -0.65 10.12
CA VAL A 680 0.18 -1.88 9.92
C VAL A 680 -0.33 -1.97 8.47
N GLY A 681 0.27 -2.90 7.73
CA GLY A 681 -0.26 -3.42 6.48
C GLY A 681 -1.40 -4.41 6.74
N GLY A 682 -2.23 -4.61 5.72
CA GLY A 682 -3.48 -5.37 5.78
C GLY A 682 -4.74 -4.52 5.57
N CYS A 683 -5.86 -5.19 5.35
CA CYS A 683 -7.15 -4.58 5.06
C CYS A 683 -7.82 -3.94 6.29
N HIS A 684 -8.34 -2.73 6.12
CA HIS A 684 -9.25 -2.06 7.06
C HIS A 684 -8.75 -1.89 8.52
N ASN A 685 -7.47 -2.15 8.82
CA ASN A 685 -6.91 -2.03 10.17
C ASN A 685 -7.10 -0.63 10.78
N SER A 686 -7.13 0.40 9.94
CA SER A 686 -7.38 1.80 10.31
C SER A 686 -8.79 2.27 9.95
N LEU A 687 -9.78 1.40 9.65
CA LEU A 687 -11.18 1.79 9.34
C LEU A 687 -11.87 2.46 10.55
N PHE A 688 -11.55 3.73 10.80
CA PHE A 688 -11.93 4.46 12.02
C PHE A 688 -13.40 4.90 12.09
N ASN A 689 -14.23 4.39 11.16
CA ASN A 689 -15.67 4.61 11.11
C ASN A 689 -16.52 3.46 11.73
N VAL A 690 -15.90 2.42 12.28
CA VAL A 690 -16.61 1.32 12.96
C VAL A 690 -17.20 1.71 14.32
N SER A 691 -18.28 1.02 14.72
CA SER A 691 -18.82 1.03 16.09
C SER A 691 -19.50 -0.30 16.42
N LEU A 692 -19.74 -0.56 17.72
CA LEU A 692 -20.00 -1.93 18.22
C LEU A 692 -21.24 -2.60 17.61
N VAL A 693 -22.37 -1.88 17.53
CA VAL A 693 -23.64 -2.43 17.04
C VAL A 693 -23.62 -2.68 15.52
N PRO A 694 -23.20 -1.74 14.66
CA PRO A 694 -22.97 -2.03 13.24
C PRO A 694 -22.06 -3.24 13.01
N SER A 695 -20.95 -3.36 13.75
CA SER A 695 -19.98 -4.44 13.57
C SER A 695 -20.54 -5.84 13.83
N VAL A 696 -21.42 -5.98 14.83
CA VAL A 696 -22.13 -7.23 15.12
C VAL A 696 -23.30 -7.47 14.14
N LEU A 697 -23.92 -6.39 13.65
CA LEU A 697 -24.99 -6.48 12.65
C LEU A 697 -24.48 -6.83 11.25
N ASP A 698 -23.20 -6.65 10.95
CA ASP A 698 -22.56 -6.94 9.66
C ASP A 698 -22.88 -8.36 9.15
N ILE A 699 -22.47 -9.38 9.91
CA ILE A 699 -22.77 -10.78 9.59
C ILE A 699 -24.27 -11.10 9.63
N PHE A 700 -25.04 -10.39 10.45
CA PHE A 700 -26.48 -10.60 10.56
C PHE A 700 -27.22 -10.11 9.30
N PHE A 701 -26.85 -8.96 8.74
CA PHE A 701 -27.41 -8.47 7.48
C PHE A 701 -26.94 -9.30 6.28
N LEU A 702 -25.69 -9.77 6.30
CA LEU A 702 -25.17 -10.68 5.26
C LEU A 702 -25.95 -12.01 5.26
N MET A 703 -26.01 -12.72 6.39
CA MET A 703 -26.64 -14.05 6.47
C MET A 703 -28.17 -14.04 6.32
N PHE A 704 -28.88 -13.09 6.93
CA PHE A 704 -30.35 -13.11 6.98
C PHE A 704 -31.03 -12.27 5.88
N PHE A 705 -30.30 -11.37 5.23
CA PHE A 705 -30.87 -10.49 4.19
C PHE A 705 -30.03 -10.42 2.91
N GLY A 706 -28.90 -11.13 2.80
CA GLY A 706 -28.02 -11.09 1.64
C GLY A 706 -27.41 -9.70 1.41
N LYS A 707 -27.29 -8.89 2.47
CA LYS A 707 -26.87 -7.49 2.38
C LYS A 707 -25.57 -7.26 3.15
N ASN A 708 -24.50 -6.98 2.42
CA ASN A 708 -23.31 -6.36 3.00
C ASN A 708 -23.64 -4.92 3.45
N ILE A 709 -23.14 -4.50 4.62
CA ILE A 709 -23.25 -3.12 5.13
C ILE A 709 -21.88 -2.43 5.22
N TYR A 710 -20.83 -3.08 4.71
CA TYR A 710 -19.46 -2.59 4.56
C TYR A 710 -18.87 -2.09 5.88
N MET A 711 -19.03 -2.90 6.94
CA MET A 711 -18.26 -2.74 8.18
C MET A 711 -16.98 -3.59 8.18
N HIS A 712 -16.89 -4.62 7.33
CA HIS A 712 -15.72 -5.50 7.18
C HIS A 712 -15.29 -6.20 8.49
N THR A 713 -16.23 -6.36 9.43
CA THR A 713 -15.98 -6.95 10.75
C THR A 713 -16.49 -8.38 10.87
N TYR A 714 -17.26 -8.88 9.91
CA TYR A 714 -17.72 -10.28 9.85
C TYR A 714 -18.47 -10.74 11.12
N GLY A 715 -19.07 -9.79 11.84
CA GLY A 715 -19.78 -10.03 13.11
C GLY A 715 -18.93 -9.90 14.38
N GLN A 716 -17.61 -9.70 14.26
CA GLN A 716 -16.72 -9.43 15.39
C GLN A 716 -17.16 -8.13 16.09
N PRO A 717 -17.34 -8.10 17.42
CA PRO A 717 -17.76 -6.90 18.14
C PRO A 717 -16.60 -5.91 18.27
N THR A 718 -16.39 -5.12 17.22
CA THR A 718 -15.33 -4.12 17.09
C THR A 718 -15.89 -2.72 17.41
N PRO A 719 -15.61 -2.17 18.61
CA PRO A 719 -16.05 -0.81 18.96
C PRO A 719 -15.22 0.28 18.28
N GLU A 720 -13.92 0.04 18.13
CA GLU A 720 -12.89 0.90 17.54
C GLU A 720 -11.97 0.02 16.69
N CYS A 721 -11.43 0.55 15.58
CA CYS A 721 -10.54 -0.20 14.69
C CYS A 721 -9.16 -0.47 15.31
N TRP A 722 -8.43 -1.46 14.78
CA TRP A 722 -7.12 -1.92 15.25
C TRP A 722 -6.13 -0.77 15.52
N GLY A 723 -5.86 0.07 14.50
CA GLY A 723 -4.88 1.16 14.59
C GLY A 723 -5.28 2.21 15.64
N TRP A 724 -6.55 2.63 15.61
CA TRP A 724 -7.03 3.56 16.62
C TRP A 724 -7.00 2.96 18.03
N TYR A 725 -7.36 1.68 18.20
CA TYR A 725 -7.36 1.02 19.51
C TYR A 725 -5.96 1.00 20.14
N ILE A 726 -4.93 0.65 19.36
CA ILE A 726 -3.55 0.58 19.87
C ILE A 726 -2.99 1.97 20.22
N VAL A 727 -3.42 3.03 19.52
CA VAL A 727 -3.04 4.42 19.84
C VAL A 727 -3.77 4.95 21.09
N LYS A 728 -5.07 4.68 21.25
CA LYS A 728 -5.90 5.33 22.29
C LYS A 728 -5.80 4.74 23.70
N MET A 729 -5.04 3.66 23.92
CA MET A 729 -4.83 3.14 25.27
C MET A 729 -3.96 4.13 26.07
N PRO A 730 -4.29 4.46 27.34
CA PRO A 730 -3.64 5.57 28.06
C PRO A 730 -2.16 5.32 28.32
N ASP A 731 -1.85 4.18 28.94
CA ASP A 731 -0.54 3.88 29.51
C ASP A 731 0.24 2.80 28.71
N THR A 732 -0.27 2.33 27.57
CA THR A 732 0.32 1.24 26.74
C THR A 732 -0.07 1.40 25.27
N GLY A 733 0.42 0.51 24.39
CA GLY A 733 0.15 0.55 22.95
C GLY A 733 1.08 1.51 22.19
N ALA A 734 0.65 2.02 21.04
CA ALA A 734 1.46 2.85 20.14
C ALA A 734 1.38 4.34 20.48
N ILE A 735 2.32 5.15 19.99
CA ILE A 735 2.20 6.62 20.00
C ILE A 735 1.35 7.13 18.82
N ALA A 736 1.46 6.44 17.68
CA ALA A 736 0.71 6.66 16.46
C ALA A 736 0.62 5.36 15.65
N SER A 737 -0.39 5.23 14.79
CA SER A 737 -0.50 4.11 13.84
C SER A 737 -0.81 4.59 12.42
N MET A 738 -0.13 4.05 11.42
CA MET A 738 -0.44 4.24 9.99
C MET A 738 -0.89 2.91 9.38
N GLY A 739 -1.91 2.94 8.52
CA GLY A 739 -2.47 1.75 7.86
C GLY A 739 -3.79 2.03 7.15
N ASN A 740 -4.35 1.02 6.48
CA ASN A 740 -5.44 1.19 5.51
C ASN A 740 -6.84 1.40 6.14
N THR A 741 -7.62 2.32 5.58
CA THR A 741 -9.06 2.44 5.85
C THR A 741 -9.92 1.54 4.97
N GLY A 742 -9.45 1.10 3.79
CA GLY A 742 -10.13 0.16 2.89
C GLY A 742 -9.36 -1.16 2.73
N PHE A 743 -9.65 -1.91 1.65
CA PHE A 743 -8.86 -3.06 1.22
C PHE A 743 -7.41 -2.68 0.88
N GLY A 744 -6.45 -3.26 1.60
CA GLY A 744 -5.04 -3.26 1.20
C GLY A 744 -4.80 -4.25 0.06
N TRP A 745 -3.86 -3.91 -0.83
CA TRP A 745 -3.46 -4.74 -1.96
C TRP A 745 -1.95 -4.97 -1.91
N GLY A 746 -1.50 -6.18 -2.23
CA GLY A 746 -0.08 -6.55 -2.29
C GLY A 746 0.25 -7.27 -3.59
N TRP A 747 1.53 -7.55 -3.82
CA TRP A 747 2.02 -8.32 -4.96
C TRP A 747 2.60 -9.64 -4.47
N GLU A 748 2.24 -10.73 -5.15
CA GLU A 748 2.71 -12.08 -4.85
C GLU A 748 4.16 -12.28 -5.36
N GLY A 749 4.88 -13.22 -4.76
CA GLY A 749 6.14 -13.72 -5.32
C GLY A 749 7.28 -12.69 -5.38
N GLU A 750 8.08 -12.76 -6.46
CA GLU A 750 9.31 -11.97 -6.63
C GLU A 750 9.08 -10.44 -6.63
N PHE A 751 7.84 -9.96 -6.78
CA PHE A 751 7.52 -8.52 -6.95
C PHE A 751 7.05 -7.80 -5.68
N CYS A 752 6.87 -8.52 -4.56
CA CYS A 752 6.28 -8.02 -3.31
C CYS A 752 6.85 -6.71 -2.73
N THR A 753 8.10 -6.38 -3.00
CA THR A 753 8.78 -5.16 -2.52
C THR A 753 8.75 -3.99 -3.51
N VAL A 754 8.54 -4.27 -4.81
CA VAL A 754 8.65 -3.30 -5.91
C VAL A 754 7.31 -2.94 -6.57
N GLY A 755 6.31 -3.82 -6.47
CA GLY A 755 4.96 -3.57 -6.97
C GLY A 755 4.18 -2.56 -6.13
N ALA A 756 3.18 -1.91 -6.74
CA ALA A 756 2.28 -0.95 -6.12
C ALA A 756 1.54 -1.46 -4.86
N GLY A 757 1.04 -0.54 -4.04
CA GLY A 757 0.17 -0.84 -2.90
C GLY A 757 0.88 -0.98 -1.56
N ASP A 758 0.36 -1.87 -0.72
CA ASP A 758 0.59 -1.92 0.72
C ASP A 758 2.05 -2.22 1.08
N GLY A 759 2.66 -3.23 0.43
CA GLY A 759 4.06 -3.61 0.68
C GLY A 759 5.05 -2.48 0.34
N TRP A 760 4.77 -1.68 -0.68
CA TRP A 760 5.60 -0.54 -1.07
C TRP A 760 5.40 0.65 -0.14
N ILE A 761 4.15 1.08 0.11
CA ILE A 761 3.87 2.29 0.92
C ILE A 761 4.25 2.10 2.39
N THR A 762 4.08 0.90 2.94
CA THR A 762 4.46 0.61 4.33
C THR A 762 5.97 0.50 4.53
N SER A 763 6.71 -0.12 3.60
CA SER A 763 8.18 -0.17 3.63
C SER A 763 8.81 1.21 3.40
N GLU A 764 8.23 2.04 2.53
CA GLU A 764 8.73 3.37 2.22
C GLU A 764 8.77 4.29 3.45
N PHE A 765 7.83 4.18 4.39
CA PHE A 765 7.88 4.97 5.64
C PHE A 765 9.20 4.79 6.42
N PHE A 766 9.71 3.56 6.49
CA PHE A 766 10.99 3.27 7.15
C PHE A 766 12.18 3.81 6.37
N ARG A 767 12.05 3.97 5.05
CA ARG A 767 13.01 4.68 4.20
C ARG A 767 13.01 6.18 4.44
N GLN A 768 11.83 6.79 4.52
CA GLN A 768 11.66 8.21 4.85
C GLN A 768 12.23 8.56 6.24
N TYR A 769 12.12 7.66 7.22
CA TYR A 769 12.80 7.83 8.50
C TYR A 769 14.31 7.53 8.43
N GLY A 770 14.69 6.38 7.87
CA GLY A 770 16.04 5.80 8.01
C GLY A 770 17.09 6.25 7.00
N GLU A 771 16.72 6.50 5.74
CA GLU A 771 17.62 7.04 4.71
C GLU A 771 17.61 8.58 4.66
N HIS A 772 16.43 9.20 4.86
CA HIS A 772 16.23 10.65 4.69
C HIS A 772 16.23 11.45 6.00
N GLU A 773 16.40 10.79 7.15
CA GLU A 773 16.48 11.39 8.50
C GLU A 773 15.25 12.26 8.89
N TYR A 774 14.05 11.97 8.36
CA TYR A 774 12.83 12.73 8.68
C TYR A 774 12.26 12.39 10.08
N ASP A 775 12.91 12.93 11.11
CA ASP A 775 12.58 12.78 12.54
C ASP A 775 11.21 13.36 12.99
N ILE A 776 10.43 14.00 12.12
CA ILE A 776 9.07 14.46 12.44
C ILE A 776 8.07 13.54 11.75
N LEU A 777 7.14 12.97 12.53
CA LEU A 777 6.24 11.92 12.07
C LEU A 777 5.41 12.33 10.85
N GLY A 778 4.87 13.55 10.86
CA GLY A 778 4.11 14.10 9.73
C GLY A 778 4.95 14.33 8.49
N THR A 779 6.24 14.67 8.63
CA THR A 779 7.17 14.82 7.49
C THR A 779 7.45 13.46 6.85
N ALA A 780 7.85 12.45 7.64
CA ALA A 780 8.07 11.10 7.12
C ALA A 780 6.80 10.52 6.46
N TYR A 781 5.64 10.71 7.08
CA TYR A 781 4.34 10.30 6.54
C TYR A 781 3.97 11.02 5.22
N ALA A 782 4.05 12.36 5.18
CA ALA A 782 3.74 13.12 3.98
C ALA A 782 4.73 12.82 2.83
N GLN A 783 6.03 12.69 3.13
CA GLN A 783 7.02 12.30 2.12
C GLN A 783 6.85 10.85 1.67
N THR A 784 6.29 9.95 2.49
CA THR A 784 5.90 8.59 2.05
C THR A 784 4.82 8.66 0.97
N GLN A 785 3.77 9.48 1.19
CA GLN A 785 2.71 9.70 0.22
C GLN A 785 3.24 10.39 -1.05
N THR A 786 3.99 11.50 -0.91
CA THR A 786 4.66 12.19 -2.03
C THR A 786 5.56 11.25 -2.84
N SER A 787 6.33 10.38 -2.19
CA SER A 787 7.22 9.44 -2.87
C SER A 787 6.45 8.34 -3.62
N TYR A 788 5.34 7.85 -3.06
CA TYR A 788 4.45 6.90 -3.75
C TYR A 788 3.87 7.54 -5.01
N ILE A 789 3.24 8.72 -4.88
CA ILE A 789 2.60 9.42 -6.01
C ILE A 789 3.66 9.77 -7.08
N SER A 790 4.87 10.15 -6.67
CA SER A 790 6.00 10.39 -7.58
C SER A 790 6.56 9.13 -8.26
N HIS A 791 6.32 7.94 -7.71
CA HIS A 791 6.77 6.70 -8.30
C HIS A 791 5.75 6.16 -9.33
N PHE A 792 4.45 6.24 -9.00
CA PHE A 792 3.40 5.55 -9.77
C PHE A 792 2.49 6.46 -10.62
N LYS A 793 2.15 7.68 -10.18
CA LYS A 793 1.07 8.50 -10.81
C LYS A 793 1.30 8.88 -12.27
N SER A 794 2.56 8.94 -12.67
CA SER A 794 3.01 9.35 -14.01
C SER A 794 2.80 8.33 -15.13
N PHE A 795 2.24 7.15 -14.89
CA PHE A 795 2.17 6.06 -15.86
C PHE A 795 1.09 6.15 -16.97
N THR A 796 0.44 7.31 -17.15
CA THR A 796 -0.81 7.48 -17.93
C THR A 796 -0.69 7.39 -19.47
N LEU A 797 0.03 6.39 -20.00
CA LEU A 797 0.11 6.13 -21.45
C LEU A 797 -1.22 5.58 -22.01
N PRO A 798 -1.64 5.97 -23.25
CA PRO A 798 -2.88 5.52 -23.86
C PRO A 798 -3.01 4.00 -24.12
N GLU A 799 -1.95 3.22 -23.92
CA GLU A 799 -1.92 1.77 -24.05
C GLU A 799 -1.50 1.02 -22.77
N CYS A 800 -1.19 1.71 -21.67
CA CYS A 800 -0.93 1.04 -20.38
C CYS A 800 -2.22 0.52 -19.72
N TRP A 801 -3.39 1.02 -20.11
CA TRP A 801 -4.75 0.59 -19.70
C TRP A 801 -5.00 -0.93 -19.67
N TRP A 802 -5.37 -1.43 -18.48
CA TRP A 802 -6.12 -2.67 -18.18
C TRP A 802 -6.35 -2.72 -16.63
N PHE A 803 -7.18 -3.63 -16.13
CA PHE A 803 -7.60 -3.66 -14.70
C PHE A 803 -7.09 -4.88 -13.93
N PRO A 804 -6.42 -4.71 -12.76
CA PRO A 804 -6.36 -3.45 -11.99
C PRO A 804 -5.19 -2.47 -12.17
N ASP A 805 -4.06 -2.72 -12.86
CA ASP A 805 -2.92 -1.77 -12.93
C ASP A 805 -2.68 -1.21 -14.35
N SER A 806 -3.18 0.00 -14.60
CA SER A 806 -3.04 0.70 -15.89
C SER A 806 -1.74 1.51 -15.99
N GLY A 807 -0.78 1.28 -15.09
CA GLY A 807 -0.24 2.42 -14.35
C GLY A 807 -1.33 3.06 -13.47
N TRP A 808 -1.08 4.25 -12.91
CA TRP A 808 -2.02 4.93 -12.00
C TRP A 808 -3.51 4.59 -12.16
N ASP A 809 -3.96 3.77 -11.21
CA ASP A 809 -5.22 3.01 -11.26
C ASP A 809 -5.98 3.09 -9.92
N SER A 810 -7.05 2.31 -9.81
CA SER A 810 -7.92 2.28 -8.64
C SER A 810 -7.31 1.61 -7.39
N ILE A 811 -6.26 0.79 -7.52
CA ILE A 811 -5.43 0.30 -6.40
C ILE A 811 -4.42 1.36 -6.01
N ASP A 812 -3.71 1.93 -6.98
CA ASP A 812 -2.65 2.92 -6.81
C ASP A 812 -3.16 4.16 -6.07
N GLU A 813 -4.28 4.70 -6.53
CA GLU A 813 -4.93 5.85 -5.92
C GLU A 813 -5.50 5.53 -4.54
N LYS A 814 -6.09 4.34 -4.41
CA LYS A 814 -6.62 3.84 -3.14
C LYS A 814 -5.53 3.67 -2.09
N ALA A 815 -4.36 3.16 -2.45
CA ALA A 815 -3.23 2.96 -1.53
C ALA A 815 -2.87 4.25 -0.81
N VAL A 816 -2.76 5.37 -1.54
CA VAL A 816 -2.43 6.68 -0.93
C VAL A 816 -3.62 7.30 -0.21
N GLN A 817 -4.84 7.22 -0.78
CA GLN A 817 -6.05 7.80 -0.17
C GLN A 817 -6.46 7.11 1.15
N GLN A 818 -6.25 5.79 1.26
CA GLN A 818 -6.73 5.01 2.41
C GLN A 818 -5.72 4.88 3.55
N TRP A 819 -4.44 5.10 3.28
CA TRP A 819 -3.36 4.96 4.26
C TRP A 819 -3.32 6.19 5.17
N VAL A 820 -3.86 6.06 6.40
CA VAL A 820 -4.13 7.20 7.30
C VAL A 820 -3.25 7.20 8.55
N LEU A 821 -2.68 8.36 8.88
CA LEU A 821 -2.00 8.62 10.16
C LEU A 821 -3.02 8.86 11.29
N LEU A 822 -3.13 7.90 12.20
CA LEU A 822 -3.82 8.05 13.48
C LEU A 822 -2.79 8.42 14.56
N GLY A 823 -2.57 9.72 14.76
CA GLY A 823 -1.55 10.24 15.67
C GLY A 823 -1.43 11.77 15.60
N ASP A 824 -0.37 12.29 16.21
CA ASP A 824 0.03 13.69 16.12
C ASP A 824 1.05 13.86 14.97
N PRO A 825 0.75 14.61 13.89
CA PRO A 825 1.67 14.82 12.78
C PRO A 825 2.89 15.69 13.16
N SER A 826 2.81 16.45 14.25
CA SER A 826 3.92 17.25 14.77
C SER A 826 4.79 16.51 15.81
N LEU A 827 4.59 15.20 15.97
CA LEU A 827 5.37 14.39 16.91
C LEU A 827 6.84 14.35 16.51
N ARG A 828 7.72 14.76 17.42
CA ARG A 828 9.17 14.50 17.30
C ARG A 828 9.44 13.03 17.60
N ILE A 829 9.75 12.24 16.57
CA ILE A 829 10.14 10.84 16.73
C ILE A 829 11.39 10.78 17.62
N GLY A 830 11.39 9.91 18.63
CA GLY A 830 12.45 9.83 19.63
C GLY A 830 12.40 10.90 20.74
N GLY A 831 11.51 11.90 20.67
CA GLY A 831 11.34 12.95 21.68
C GLY A 831 12.38 14.09 21.61
N TYR A 832 12.26 15.07 22.53
CA TYR A 832 13.06 16.30 22.53
C TYR A 832 14.31 16.24 23.45
N PRO A 833 15.41 16.95 23.11
CA PRO A 833 16.67 16.99 23.89
C PRO A 833 16.71 17.74 25.24
#